data_AF-R1EUY6-F1
#
_entry.id   AF-R1EUY6-F1
#
_cell.length_a   1.000
_cell.length_b   1.000
_cell.length_c   1.000
_cell.angle_alpha   90.00
_cell.angle_beta   90.00
_cell.angle_gamma   90.00
#
_symmetry.space_group_name_H-M   'P 1'
#
loop_
_entity.id
_entity.type
_entity.pdbx_description
1 polymer ?
#
loop_
_entity_poly.entity_id
_entity_poly.type
_entity_poly.pdbx_seq_one_letter_code
_entity_poly.pdbx_strand_id
1 'polypeptide(L)'
;MARNNYQDFVELNVSTCGATDANCGGSPCHSYASDASLRDVQFEHSGRATYGDLARGKRKRGSTQGVSKDKRIEYAKQILQREMLPHVGSQPCCSGVTPHSRSTIKRHGPTPLGIQPYCETKKAYFVGYIVHKLLILRFAPRPPLGHTCAPAAAGPLLGQLFRQLFRKLSKDVQKYGQKCIDKGQDFSPVAAVQHKTISNGLKYALATGTHLASRRAGRAHGSALTLGSTTEIGNWGQQKSAPGSIRAGVLNRLTFASTLSHLRRLNTPIGREGKLAKPRQLHNTHWGMVCPAETPEGQAVGLVKNLSLMAYISVGSAPEPILEFLEEWATENLEEIQPSAIPAATKVFVNGAWVGIHHQPDQLVKTLRAMRRGVDISAEVSIVRDIQARELRLFSDAGRCCRPILIVEDQSLLLKKEHIDKLRDKEVSRFNWSDCIANGLIEYIDTEEEETVMIAMNLSDLRADNRMYRYTHCEIHPSMILGICASIIPFPDHNQSPRNTYQSAMGKQAMGVYITNYQLRMDTMANVLYYPQKPLGITRSMSYLHFRELPAGINATVAIMCYSGYNQEDSVIFSQSSIDRGFFRSVFYRCYRDEERKVYFSGDRGGPESGRSEKFERPSRETDGLVPPGVRVSGDDIIIGKTAPVEPRAEELQDAGAARYEKRDASTPLRSSEAGYVDQVLLTTNQEGRKFVKVRIRSVRVPQIGDKFASRHGQKGTIGITYRQEDMPFNCEGITPDIIVNPHAIPSRMTIGHLVECLLSKVSSLTGDEGDATPFASVTVDDISKLLQNFGYQKRGFEVMYNGHTGRRLERLESSIFLGPTYYQRLKHMVDDKIHSRARGPVTLLTRQPMEGRARDGGLRFGEMERDCMISHGVASIMKERLFECSDRFRVHVCDICGMVAIANLNKGTFECRGCRNKTRISQVFMPYACKLLFQELMAMQIAPRMMV
;
A
#
# COMPACT_ATOMS: atom_id res chain seq x y z
N MET A 1 -7.70 29.89 46.72
CA MET A 1 -6.69 29.26 47.59
C MET A 1 -5.86 28.32 46.73
N ALA A 2 -4.55 28.61 46.66
CA ALA A 2 -3.41 27.85 46.10
C ALA A 2 -3.58 27.24 44.68
N ARG A 3 -2.92 27.67 43.58
CA ARG A 3 -1.54 28.17 43.39
C ARG A 3 -0.51 27.43 44.24
N ASN A 4 -0.08 26.25 43.75
CA ASN A 4 1.30 25.74 43.76
C ASN A 4 1.32 24.34 43.10
N ASN A 5 2.47 23.99 42.52
CA ASN A 5 2.83 22.72 41.87
C ASN A 5 2.75 22.70 40.33
N TYR A 6 3.50 23.62 39.72
CA TYR A 6 4.11 23.45 38.40
C TYR A 6 5.59 23.84 38.51
N GLN A 7 6.32 23.06 39.28
CA GLN A 7 7.77 22.98 39.37
C GLN A 7 8.04 21.59 39.99
N ASP A 8 9.08 20.91 39.52
CA ASP A 8 9.45 19.49 39.80
C ASP A 8 8.96 18.47 38.76
N PHE A 9 9.47 18.59 37.53
CA PHE A 9 9.64 17.46 36.60
C PHE A 9 10.91 17.66 35.75
N VAL A 10 12.03 17.99 36.40
CA VAL A 10 13.39 17.85 35.86
C VAL A 10 14.25 17.41 37.04
N GLU A 11 15.04 16.35 36.85
CA GLU A 11 15.91 15.67 37.83
C GLU A 11 15.22 14.67 38.77
N LEU A 12 15.31 13.39 38.42
CA LEU A 12 15.67 12.26 39.30
C LEU A 12 15.44 10.94 38.54
N ASN A 13 16.47 10.45 37.87
CA ASN A 13 16.59 9.03 37.51
C ASN A 13 18.04 8.60 37.74
N VAL A 14 18.40 8.55 39.02
CA VAL A 14 19.54 7.79 39.53
C VAL A 14 18.97 6.92 40.65
N SER A 15 18.99 5.60 40.41
CA SER A 15 18.94 4.48 41.36
C SER A 15 17.91 4.48 42.51
N THR A 16 17.05 3.46 42.53
CA THR A 16 16.98 2.45 43.61
C THR A 16 15.81 1.47 43.37
N CYS A 17 16.11 0.26 42.88
CA CYS A 17 15.21 -0.88 43.01
C CYS A 17 15.65 -1.68 44.24
N GLY A 18 14.83 -1.67 45.29
CA GLY A 18 14.89 -2.60 46.42
C GLY A 18 13.95 -3.78 46.19
N ALA A 19 14.45 -4.98 46.47
CA ALA A 19 13.86 -6.28 46.19
C ALA A 19 12.79 -6.72 47.20
N THR A 20 11.88 -7.59 46.75
CA THR A 20 11.33 -8.69 47.57
C THR A 20 11.24 -9.96 46.70
N ASP A 21 11.96 -10.99 47.14
CA ASP A 21 12.15 -12.31 46.54
C ASP A 21 10.90 -13.21 46.55
N ALA A 22 10.80 -14.11 45.55
CA ALA A 22 10.53 -15.54 45.79
C ALA A 22 10.78 -16.41 44.52
N ASN A 23 11.85 -17.21 44.61
CA ASN A 23 12.03 -18.59 44.12
C ASN A 23 12.23 -18.96 42.63
N CYS A 24 13.52 -19.26 42.35
CA CYS A 24 14.07 -20.58 41.98
C CYS A 24 14.61 -20.81 40.55
N GLY A 25 15.96 -20.85 40.47
CA GLY A 25 16.80 -21.69 39.60
C GLY A 25 17.27 -21.03 38.30
N GLY A 26 18.55 -20.84 37.98
CA GLY A 26 19.82 -21.23 38.57
C GLY A 26 20.90 -21.17 37.46
N SER A 27 21.95 -20.37 37.66
CA SER A 27 23.31 -20.36 37.05
C SER A 27 23.80 -18.95 36.61
N PRO A 28 25.03 -18.54 36.95
CA PRO A 28 25.43 -17.13 36.94
C PRO A 28 26.15 -16.73 35.64
N CYS A 29 25.72 -15.62 35.03
CA CYS A 29 26.53 -14.89 34.04
C CYS A 29 27.10 -13.63 34.70
N HIS A 30 28.41 -13.67 34.97
CA HIS A 30 29.19 -12.53 35.44
C HIS A 30 29.27 -11.43 34.37
N SER A 31 29.06 -10.21 34.86
CA SER A 31 29.43 -8.93 34.26
C SER A 31 30.92 -8.83 34.00
N TYR A 32 31.31 -8.36 32.80
CA TYR A 32 32.60 -7.69 32.57
C TYR A 32 32.42 -6.52 31.61
N ALA A 33 32.54 -5.32 32.17
CA ALA A 33 32.90 -4.11 31.46
C ALA A 33 34.38 -3.82 31.80
N SER A 34 35.30 -4.27 30.95
CA SER A 34 36.68 -3.80 30.79
C SER A 34 37.42 -4.80 29.89
N ASP A 35 38.40 -4.32 29.13
CA ASP A 35 39.28 -5.06 28.21
C ASP A 35 38.69 -5.48 26.85
N ALA A 36 38.75 -4.56 25.90
CA ALA A 36 39.09 -4.91 24.52
C ALA A 36 40.45 -4.27 24.19
N SER A 37 41.49 -4.87 24.77
CA SER A 37 42.87 -4.74 24.32
C SER A 37 42.98 -5.10 22.84
N LEU A 38 43.76 -4.30 22.10
CA LEU A 38 44.35 -4.63 20.81
C LEU A 38 44.71 -6.12 20.72
N ARG A 39 44.00 -6.87 19.88
CA ARG A 39 44.49 -8.14 19.32
C ARG A 39 44.29 -8.13 17.82
N ASP A 40 45.39 -8.45 17.16
CA ASP A 40 45.61 -8.44 15.73
C ASP A 40 44.50 -9.18 14.97
N VAL A 41 43.81 -8.46 14.07
CA VAL A 41 43.07 -9.10 12.99
C VAL A 41 44.09 -9.50 11.93
N GLN A 42 44.67 -10.69 12.11
CA GLN A 42 45.36 -11.39 11.03
C GLN A 42 44.37 -11.63 9.88
N PHE A 43 44.64 -11.02 8.73
CA PHE A 43 43.98 -11.36 7.48
C PHE A 43 44.50 -12.74 7.01
N GLU A 44 43.74 -13.80 7.31
CA GLU A 44 43.99 -15.10 6.70
C GLU A 44 43.69 -15.08 5.20
N HIS A 45 44.75 -15.28 4.41
CA HIS A 45 44.67 -15.64 3.00
C HIS A 45 44.27 -17.12 2.88
N SER A 46 43.06 -17.39 2.38
CA SER A 46 42.76 -18.69 1.78
C SER A 46 41.75 -18.55 0.64
N GLY A 47 42.16 -18.99 -0.55
CA GLY A 47 41.35 -18.89 -1.76
C GLY A 47 42.12 -19.21 -3.05
N ARG A 48 42.79 -20.36 -3.10
CA ARG A 48 43.19 -21.00 -4.35
C ARG A 48 41.91 -21.36 -5.12
N ALA A 49 41.70 -20.75 -6.28
CA ALA A 49 40.76 -21.24 -7.28
C ALA A 49 41.44 -21.26 -8.65
N THR A 50 41.37 -22.43 -9.25
CA THR A 50 42.02 -22.91 -10.47
C THR A 50 41.64 -22.12 -11.71
N TYR A 51 42.66 -21.81 -12.53
CA TYR A 51 42.52 -21.21 -13.86
C TYR A 51 42.02 -22.27 -14.86
N GLY A 52 40.87 -21.99 -15.49
CA GLY A 52 40.34 -22.66 -16.66
C GLY A 52 39.74 -21.60 -17.59
N ASP A 53 39.99 -21.75 -18.89
CA ASP A 53 39.91 -20.75 -19.96
C ASP A 53 38.63 -19.90 -20.06
N LEU A 54 38.83 -18.61 -20.37
CA LEU A 54 38.04 -17.87 -21.38
C LEU A 54 38.68 -16.51 -21.67
N ALA A 55 39.32 -16.45 -22.83
CA ALA A 55 40.02 -15.31 -23.38
C ALA A 55 39.07 -14.23 -23.94
N ARG A 56 39.61 -13.00 -23.96
CA ARG A 56 39.21 -11.78 -24.70
C ARG A 56 38.24 -10.82 -24.00
N GLY A 57 38.84 -9.76 -23.43
CA GLY A 57 38.27 -8.41 -23.53
C GLY A 57 37.83 -7.70 -22.24
N LYS A 58 38.52 -7.84 -21.10
CA LYS A 58 38.32 -6.92 -19.95
C LYS A 58 39.67 -6.57 -19.30
N ARG A 59 39.96 -5.27 -19.17
CA ARG A 59 41.14 -4.75 -18.44
C ARG A 59 41.09 -5.25 -16.98
N LYS A 60 42.17 -5.90 -16.53
CA LYS A 60 42.35 -6.39 -15.15
C LYS A 60 42.22 -5.22 -14.16
N ARG A 61 41.26 -5.28 -13.24
CA ARG A 61 41.27 -4.51 -11.99
C ARG A 61 42.14 -5.30 -11.01
N GLY A 62 43.42 -4.97 -10.95
CA GLY A 62 44.38 -5.57 -10.02
C GLY A 62 45.48 -4.58 -9.70
N SER A 63 45.94 -4.58 -8.45
CA SER A 63 47.06 -3.77 -7.96
C SER A 63 48.33 -4.12 -8.72
N THR A 64 48.62 -3.37 -9.77
CA THR A 64 49.89 -3.47 -10.48
C THR A 64 50.97 -2.82 -9.60
N GLN A 65 51.75 -3.64 -8.90
CA GLN A 65 52.96 -3.16 -8.23
C GLN A 65 53.98 -2.76 -9.32
N GLY A 66 54.53 -1.55 -9.22
CA GLY A 66 55.47 -0.98 -10.22
C GLY A 66 54.96 0.22 -11.05
N VAL A 67 53.73 0.69 -10.85
CA VAL A 67 53.25 1.92 -11.53
C VAL A 67 53.91 3.15 -10.88
N SER A 68 54.55 4.01 -11.69
CA SER A 68 55.16 5.27 -11.25
C SER A 68 54.14 6.21 -10.60
N LYS A 69 54.58 7.05 -9.66
CA LYS A 69 53.73 8.02 -8.95
C LYS A 69 52.89 8.85 -9.92
N ASP A 70 53.49 9.31 -11.02
CA ASP A 70 52.82 10.14 -12.02
C ASP A 70 51.70 9.40 -12.75
N LYS A 71 51.92 8.13 -13.13
CA LYS A 71 50.89 7.30 -13.75
C LYS A 71 49.74 6.98 -12.78
N ARG A 72 50.01 6.88 -11.47
CA ARG A 72 48.97 6.72 -10.45
C ARG A 72 48.15 8.00 -10.29
N ILE A 73 48.81 9.16 -10.29
CA ILE A 73 48.14 10.47 -10.22
C ILE A 73 47.27 10.68 -11.46
N GLU A 74 47.79 10.37 -12.65
CA GLU A 74 47.04 10.46 -13.90
C GLU A 74 45.83 9.50 -13.92
N TYR A 75 46.02 8.27 -13.42
CA TYR A 75 44.93 7.32 -13.27
C TYR A 75 43.86 7.79 -12.26
N ALA A 76 44.29 8.36 -11.12
CA ALA A 76 43.39 8.94 -10.12
C ALA A 76 42.63 10.16 -10.68
N LYS A 77 43.28 11.03 -11.44
CA LYS A 77 42.64 12.14 -12.16
C LYS A 77 41.59 11.63 -13.14
N GLN A 78 41.89 10.59 -13.91
CA GLN A 78 40.93 9.98 -14.83
C GLN A 78 39.72 9.37 -14.09
N ILE A 79 39.92 8.76 -12.91
CA ILE A 79 38.82 8.23 -12.09
C ILE A 79 37.98 9.38 -11.51
N LEU A 80 38.61 10.41 -10.95
CA LEU A 80 37.94 11.58 -10.38
C LEU A 80 37.13 12.31 -11.45
N GLN A 81 37.66 12.46 -12.66
CA GLN A 81 36.92 13.06 -13.76
C GLN A 81 35.75 12.18 -14.23
N ARG A 82 35.96 10.86 -14.41
CA ARG A 82 34.99 10.00 -15.12
C ARG A 82 33.96 9.29 -14.25
N GLU A 83 34.33 8.85 -13.05
CA GLU A 83 33.53 7.87 -12.29
C GLU A 83 33.00 8.43 -10.96
N MET A 84 33.70 9.36 -10.32
CA MET A 84 33.36 9.87 -8.98
C MET A 84 32.57 11.18 -9.01
N LEU A 85 31.56 11.29 -8.12
CA LEU A 85 30.77 12.51 -7.84
C LEU A 85 30.25 13.25 -9.09
N PRO A 86 29.36 12.62 -9.88
CA PRO A 86 28.86 13.22 -11.13
C PRO A 86 28.02 14.48 -10.91
N HIS A 87 27.36 14.64 -9.76
CA HIS A 87 26.52 15.80 -9.42
C HIS A 87 27.33 17.09 -9.14
N VAL A 88 28.61 16.95 -8.77
CA VAL A 88 29.51 18.10 -8.51
C VAL A 88 30.12 18.66 -9.81
N GLY A 89 30.15 17.86 -10.88
CA GLY A 89 30.81 18.22 -12.15
C GLY A 89 29.86 18.54 -13.31
N SER A 90 28.56 18.67 -13.03
CA SER A 90 27.54 18.94 -14.05
C SER A 90 26.97 20.36 -13.89
N GLN A 91 27.39 21.26 -14.77
CA GLN A 91 26.64 22.49 -15.09
C GLN A 91 26.15 22.41 -16.55
N PRO A 92 24.98 22.97 -16.89
CA PRO A 92 24.52 23.05 -18.27
C PRO A 92 25.37 24.08 -19.05
N CYS A 93 26.25 23.63 -19.94
CA CYS A 93 27.02 24.54 -20.81
C CYS A 93 26.15 25.15 -21.92
N CYS A 94 25.95 26.46 -21.87
CA CYS A 94 25.79 27.30 -23.06
C CYS A 94 27.16 27.93 -23.39
N SER A 95 27.80 27.47 -24.48
CA SER A 95 28.88 28.10 -25.28
C SER A 95 30.13 27.22 -25.52
N GLY A 96 30.54 27.17 -26.80
CA GLY A 96 31.90 26.89 -27.30
C GLY A 96 32.51 25.50 -27.10
N VAL A 97 32.29 24.57 -28.04
CA VAL A 97 33.04 23.30 -28.12
C VAL A 97 34.33 23.49 -28.93
N THR A 98 35.50 23.27 -28.29
CA THR A 98 36.80 23.14 -28.99
C THR A 98 37.01 21.72 -29.55
N PRO A 99 37.83 21.55 -30.62
CA PRO A 99 37.81 20.36 -31.50
C PRO A 99 38.37 19.07 -30.88
N HIS A 100 39.08 19.14 -29.75
CA HIS A 100 39.84 18.01 -29.20
C HIS A 100 38.98 16.98 -28.44
N SER A 101 37.69 17.29 -28.20
CA SER A 101 36.75 16.44 -27.43
C SER A 101 36.03 15.35 -28.26
N ARG A 102 36.24 15.28 -29.58
CA ARG A 102 35.51 14.35 -30.48
C ARG A 102 35.97 12.89 -30.41
N SER A 103 37.18 12.59 -29.95
CA SER A 103 37.72 11.21 -29.98
C SER A 103 37.20 10.31 -28.83
N THR A 104 36.75 10.91 -27.73
CA THR A 104 36.34 10.22 -26.49
C THR A 104 34.86 9.83 -26.43
N ILE A 105 34.04 10.30 -27.37
CA ILE A 105 32.58 10.11 -27.39
C ILE A 105 32.16 8.72 -27.93
N LYS A 106 33.07 7.96 -28.56
CA LYS A 106 32.72 6.69 -29.25
C LYS A 106 32.55 5.44 -28.35
N ARG A 107 32.90 5.45 -27.05
CA ARG A 107 33.02 4.19 -26.27
C ARG A 107 31.98 3.94 -25.17
N HIS A 108 31.30 4.96 -24.66
CA HIS A 108 30.15 4.79 -23.77
C HIS A 108 29.02 5.72 -24.23
N GLY A 109 27.84 5.15 -24.48
CA GLY A 109 26.73 5.85 -25.13
C GLY A 109 26.29 7.14 -24.42
N PRO A 110 25.44 7.96 -25.07
CA PRO A 110 25.17 9.33 -24.64
C PRO A 110 24.47 9.37 -23.27
N THR A 111 25.23 9.76 -22.24
CA THR A 111 24.68 10.44 -21.06
C THR A 111 24.52 11.92 -21.42
N PRO A 112 23.33 12.54 -21.24
CA PRO A 112 23.12 13.96 -21.57
C PRO A 112 23.83 14.93 -20.61
N LEU A 113 24.58 14.45 -19.64
CA LEU A 113 25.31 15.27 -18.67
C LEU A 113 26.80 15.16 -19.05
N GLY A 114 27.28 16.14 -19.81
CA GLY A 114 28.71 16.30 -20.04
C GLY A 114 29.35 16.73 -18.73
N ILE A 115 30.27 15.91 -18.20
CA ILE A 115 31.17 16.36 -17.13
C ILE A 115 32.15 17.31 -17.82
N GLN A 116 32.20 18.56 -17.37
CA GLN A 116 33.16 19.52 -17.94
C GLN A 116 34.59 19.00 -17.72
N PRO A 117 35.51 19.21 -18.67
CA PRO A 117 36.93 19.11 -18.35
C PRO A 117 37.26 20.14 -17.24
N TYR A 118 38.18 19.80 -16.34
CA TYR A 118 38.72 20.68 -15.27
C TYR A 118 38.00 20.76 -13.90
N CYS A 119 36.95 19.98 -13.60
CA CYS A 119 36.32 19.96 -12.26
C CYS A 119 37.08 19.16 -11.17
N GLU A 120 38.40 18.98 -11.27
CA GLU A 120 39.18 18.14 -10.34
C GLU A 120 39.25 18.73 -8.93
N THR A 121 39.46 20.04 -8.83
CA THR A 121 39.58 20.81 -7.59
C THR A 121 38.30 20.76 -6.76
N LYS A 122 37.15 21.07 -7.36
CA LYS A 122 35.83 21.00 -6.70
C LYS A 122 35.54 19.61 -6.13
N LYS A 123 35.83 18.56 -6.90
CA LYS A 123 35.67 17.17 -6.43
C LYS A 123 36.62 16.83 -5.29
N ALA A 124 37.87 17.30 -5.34
CA ALA A 124 38.85 17.08 -4.28
C ALA A 124 38.39 17.74 -2.96
N TYR A 125 37.92 18.99 -3.00
CA TYR A 125 37.34 19.68 -1.85
C TYR A 125 36.14 18.92 -1.26
N PHE A 126 35.23 18.44 -2.12
CA PHE A 126 34.07 17.69 -1.65
C PHE A 126 34.44 16.34 -1.01
N VAL A 127 35.43 15.63 -1.57
CA VAL A 127 35.97 14.40 -0.94
C VAL A 127 36.62 14.73 0.41
N GLY A 128 37.40 15.82 0.48
CA GLY A 128 37.96 16.31 1.74
C GLY A 128 36.87 16.60 2.78
N TYR A 129 35.76 17.20 2.37
CA TYR A 129 34.59 17.43 3.23
C TYR A 129 33.93 16.12 3.70
N ILE A 130 33.78 15.11 2.84
CA ILE A 130 33.27 13.79 3.23
C ILE A 130 34.17 13.16 4.30
N VAL A 131 35.50 13.17 4.09
CA VAL A 131 36.48 12.65 5.05
C VAL A 131 36.37 13.44 6.36
N HIS A 132 36.26 14.76 6.30
CA HIS A 132 36.08 15.60 7.47
C HIS A 132 34.82 15.24 8.27
N LYS A 133 33.67 15.03 7.61
CA LYS A 133 32.43 14.57 8.29
C LYS A 133 32.58 13.18 8.91
N LEU A 134 33.30 12.26 8.24
CA LEU A 134 33.59 10.94 8.77
C LEU A 134 34.48 11.01 10.01
N LEU A 135 35.49 11.88 10.00
CA LEU A 135 36.34 12.15 11.16
C LEU A 135 35.54 12.76 12.32
N ILE A 136 34.66 13.73 12.05
CA ILE A 136 33.76 14.28 13.08
C ILE A 136 32.93 13.17 13.71
N LEU A 137 32.32 12.29 12.90
CA LEU A 137 31.55 11.14 13.41
C LEU A 137 32.38 10.19 14.29
N ARG A 138 33.67 10.04 14.00
CA ARG A 138 34.59 9.22 14.80
C ARG A 138 34.94 9.87 16.14
N PHE A 139 35.14 11.18 16.19
CA PHE A 139 35.56 11.90 17.39
C PHE A 139 34.41 12.44 18.25
N ALA A 140 33.26 12.71 17.63
CA ALA A 140 32.03 13.18 18.25
C ALA A 140 30.86 12.42 17.62
N PRO A 141 30.41 11.31 18.24
CA PRO A 141 29.33 10.50 17.69
C PRO A 141 28.02 11.31 17.71
N ARG A 142 27.70 11.94 16.58
CA ARG A 142 26.36 12.48 16.33
C ARG A 142 25.44 11.32 15.94
N PRO A 143 24.17 11.30 16.41
CA PRO A 143 23.21 10.35 15.88
C PRO A 143 23.12 10.52 14.36
N PRO A 144 23.07 9.43 13.58
CA PRO A 144 22.89 9.54 12.14
C PRO A 144 21.59 10.30 11.86
N LEU A 145 21.66 11.31 10.97
CA LEU A 145 20.50 12.06 10.50
C LEU A 145 19.43 11.06 10.04
N GLY A 146 18.21 11.25 10.56
CA GLY A 146 17.09 10.37 10.29
C GLY A 146 16.84 10.24 8.80
N HIS A 147 16.43 9.05 8.35
CA HIS A 147 16.13 8.81 6.94
C HIS A 147 14.94 9.67 6.49
N THR A 148 15.20 10.85 5.93
CA THR A 148 14.19 11.67 5.27
C THR A 148 13.67 10.89 4.06
N CYS A 149 12.37 10.58 4.10
CA CYS A 149 11.73 9.83 3.05
C CYS A 149 11.33 10.82 1.96
N ALA A 150 12.09 10.84 0.85
CA ALA A 150 11.71 11.58 -0.35
C ALA A 150 10.80 10.69 -1.21
N PRO A 151 9.46 10.82 -1.16
CA PRO A 151 8.57 10.03 -2.01
C PRO A 151 8.78 10.35 -3.50
N ALA A 152 9.04 9.30 -4.29
CA ALA A 152 8.99 9.41 -5.74
C ALA A 152 7.54 9.43 -6.22
N ALA A 153 7.06 10.59 -6.66
CA ALA A 153 5.75 10.76 -7.26
C ALA A 153 5.64 10.13 -8.66
N ALA A 154 4.43 10.09 -9.23
CA ALA A 154 4.19 9.50 -10.55
C ALA A 154 5.05 10.12 -11.67
N GLY A 155 5.29 11.44 -11.63
CA GLY A 155 6.08 12.17 -12.62
C GLY A 155 7.50 11.62 -12.79
N PRO A 156 8.36 11.67 -11.74
CA PRO A 156 9.70 11.12 -11.79
C PRO A 156 9.76 9.64 -12.22
N LEU A 157 8.81 8.83 -11.76
CA LEU A 157 8.74 7.40 -12.08
C LEU A 157 8.40 7.15 -13.56
N LEU A 158 7.40 7.87 -14.09
CA LEU A 158 7.05 7.84 -15.50
C LEU A 158 8.19 8.39 -16.37
N GLY A 159 8.86 9.46 -15.92
CA GLY A 159 10.02 10.03 -16.61
C GLY A 159 11.16 9.03 -16.74
N GLN A 160 11.46 8.29 -15.67
CA GLN A 160 12.48 7.22 -15.70
C GLN A 160 12.09 6.09 -16.66
N LEU A 161 10.85 5.63 -16.60
CA LEU A 161 10.33 4.57 -17.47
C LEU A 161 10.34 5.01 -18.95
N PHE A 162 9.84 6.21 -19.23
CA PHE A 162 9.83 6.78 -20.57
C PHE A 162 11.25 6.93 -21.12
N ARG A 163 12.20 7.44 -20.33
CA ARG A 163 13.61 7.55 -20.72
C ARG A 163 14.22 6.20 -21.09
N GLN A 164 13.88 5.13 -20.38
CA GLN A 164 14.34 3.77 -20.71
C GLN A 164 13.75 3.27 -22.03
N LEU A 165 12.44 3.44 -22.23
CA LEU A 165 11.75 3.04 -23.46
C LEU A 165 12.23 3.86 -24.66
N PHE A 166 12.43 5.16 -24.48
CA PHE A 166 12.93 6.06 -25.51
C PHE A 166 14.36 5.72 -25.92
N ARG A 167 15.26 5.45 -24.96
CA ARG A 167 16.62 4.95 -25.27
C ARG A 167 16.61 3.64 -26.04
N LYS A 168 15.65 2.75 -25.73
CA LYS A 168 15.47 1.51 -26.49
C LYS A 168 15.04 1.82 -27.92
N LEU A 169 14.05 2.70 -28.10
CA LEU A 169 13.61 3.16 -29.41
C LEU A 169 14.78 3.76 -30.21
N SER A 170 15.58 4.65 -29.62
CA SER A 170 16.75 5.24 -30.29
C SER A 170 17.75 4.18 -30.76
N LYS A 171 17.99 3.14 -29.95
CA LYS A 171 18.86 2.02 -30.34
C LYS A 171 18.27 1.19 -31.47
N ASP A 172 16.95 1.02 -31.51
CA ASP A 172 16.29 0.24 -32.55
C ASP A 172 16.27 1.01 -33.88
N VAL A 173 16.06 2.34 -33.84
CA VAL A 173 16.24 3.24 -35.01
C VAL A 173 17.68 3.20 -35.51
N GLN A 174 18.67 3.25 -34.60
CA GLN A 174 20.08 3.16 -34.97
C GLN A 174 20.41 1.82 -35.66
N LYS A 175 19.90 0.70 -35.15
CA LYS A 175 20.08 -0.62 -35.78
C LYS A 175 19.39 -0.70 -37.14
N TYR A 176 18.22 -0.09 -37.28
CA TYR A 176 17.52 -0.05 -38.57
C TYR A 176 18.33 0.75 -39.60
N GLY A 177 18.83 1.94 -39.21
CA GLY A 177 19.72 2.74 -40.05
C GLY A 177 20.97 1.96 -40.47
N GLN A 178 21.62 1.25 -39.53
CA GLN A 178 22.77 0.40 -39.86
C GLN A 178 22.42 -0.68 -40.89
N LYS A 179 21.26 -1.34 -40.75
CA LYS A 179 20.81 -2.36 -41.72
C LYS A 179 20.52 -1.79 -43.10
N CYS A 180 19.98 -0.57 -43.19
CA CYS A 180 19.76 0.11 -44.46
C CYS A 180 21.10 0.40 -45.15
N ILE A 181 22.09 0.89 -44.40
CA ILE A 181 23.45 1.12 -44.90
C ILE A 181 24.09 -0.19 -45.38
N ASP A 182 24.04 -1.25 -44.56
CA ASP A 182 24.65 -2.54 -44.89
C ASP A 182 24.04 -3.19 -46.14
N LYS A 183 22.78 -2.85 -46.47
CA LYS A 183 22.04 -3.38 -47.64
C LYS A 183 21.98 -2.41 -48.83
N GLY A 184 22.53 -1.20 -48.72
CA GLY A 184 22.37 -0.15 -49.73
C GLY A 184 20.92 0.26 -49.99
N GLN A 185 20.03 0.16 -48.99
CA GLN A 185 18.62 0.55 -49.08
C GLN A 185 18.38 1.95 -48.52
N ASP A 186 17.39 2.66 -49.06
CA ASP A 186 17.00 3.98 -48.56
C ASP A 186 16.46 3.94 -47.13
N PHE A 187 16.85 4.92 -46.32
CA PHE A 187 16.40 5.06 -44.95
C PHE A 187 15.02 5.73 -44.90
N SER A 188 13.98 4.93 -44.61
CA SER A 188 12.65 5.47 -44.31
C SER A 188 12.48 5.71 -42.80
N PRO A 189 12.25 6.96 -42.35
CA PRO A 189 12.06 7.27 -40.93
C PRO A 189 10.77 6.67 -40.36
N VAL A 190 9.73 6.54 -41.18
CA VAL A 190 8.44 5.95 -40.79
C VAL A 190 8.60 4.46 -40.46
N ALA A 191 9.38 3.73 -41.26
CA ALA A 191 9.69 2.32 -41.00
C ALA A 191 10.64 2.12 -39.81
N ALA A 192 11.53 3.08 -39.57
CA ALA A 192 12.50 3.02 -38.47
C ALA A 192 11.84 3.19 -37.09
N VAL A 193 10.84 4.07 -36.97
CA VAL A 193 10.23 4.43 -35.68
C VAL A 193 9.07 3.49 -35.34
N GLN A 194 9.34 2.47 -34.53
CA GLN A 194 8.32 1.56 -34.02
C GLN A 194 7.58 2.13 -32.79
N HIS A 195 6.48 2.86 -33.01
CA HIS A 195 5.66 3.47 -31.94
C HIS A 195 5.16 2.48 -30.87
N LYS A 196 4.99 1.20 -31.24
CA LYS A 196 4.57 0.11 -30.33
C LYS A 196 5.53 -0.09 -29.16
N THR A 197 6.82 0.21 -29.33
CA THR A 197 7.83 0.05 -28.27
C THR A 197 7.54 0.92 -27.06
N ILE A 198 7.13 2.18 -27.28
CA ILE A 198 6.75 3.10 -26.20
C ILE A 198 5.32 2.78 -25.72
N SER A 199 4.37 2.70 -26.65
CA SER A 199 2.94 2.56 -26.33
C SER A 199 2.65 1.28 -25.52
N ASN A 200 3.11 0.12 -26.01
CA ASN A 200 2.92 -1.14 -25.31
C ASN A 200 3.82 -1.25 -24.07
N GLY A 201 5.01 -0.64 -24.09
CA GLY A 201 5.91 -0.60 -22.94
C GLY A 201 5.29 0.09 -21.74
N LEU A 202 4.73 1.30 -21.95
CA LEU A 202 4.02 2.05 -20.91
C LEU A 202 2.74 1.34 -20.46
N LYS A 203 1.90 0.91 -21.42
CA LYS A 203 0.65 0.19 -21.12
C LYS A 203 0.91 -1.07 -20.30
N TYR A 204 1.92 -1.85 -20.66
CA TYR A 204 2.30 -3.05 -19.94
C TYR A 204 2.77 -2.73 -18.51
N ALA A 205 3.72 -1.81 -18.35
CA ALA A 205 4.29 -1.48 -17.04
C ALA A 205 3.23 -0.95 -16.05
N LEU A 206 2.28 -0.13 -16.54
CA LEU A 206 1.18 0.39 -15.73
C LEU A 206 0.12 -0.67 -15.43
N ALA A 207 -0.18 -1.57 -16.38
CA ALA A 207 -1.18 -2.61 -16.20
C ALA A 207 -0.71 -3.74 -15.28
N THR A 208 0.55 -4.15 -15.36
CA THR A 208 1.12 -5.23 -14.54
C THR A 208 1.69 -4.73 -13.21
N GLY A 209 1.97 -3.42 -13.10
CA GLY A 209 2.65 -2.84 -11.94
C GLY A 209 4.10 -3.31 -11.78
N THR A 210 4.75 -3.73 -12.87
CA THR A 210 6.16 -4.09 -12.89
C THR A 210 6.95 -3.03 -13.65
N HIS A 211 7.84 -2.32 -12.97
CA HIS A 211 8.80 -1.44 -13.63
C HIS A 211 9.74 -2.29 -14.49
N LEU A 212 9.92 -1.94 -15.77
CA LEU A 212 10.74 -2.66 -16.76
C LEU A 212 12.25 -2.55 -16.47
N ALA A 213 12.67 -2.89 -15.26
CA ALA A 213 14.08 -3.15 -14.98
C ALA A 213 14.44 -4.53 -15.52
N SER A 214 15.05 -4.54 -16.72
CA SER A 214 15.89 -5.62 -17.23
C SER A 214 15.19 -6.90 -17.73
N ARG A 215 14.61 -6.86 -18.94
CA ARG A 215 14.86 -7.95 -19.90
C ARG A 215 16.32 -7.80 -20.36
N ARG A 216 17.27 -8.39 -19.62
CA ARG A 216 18.65 -8.51 -20.09
C ARG A 216 18.61 -9.33 -21.38
N ALA A 217 19.09 -8.71 -22.45
CA ALA A 217 19.20 -9.31 -23.77
C ALA A 217 20.14 -10.53 -23.74
N GLY A 218 19.56 -11.72 -23.57
CA GLY A 218 20.14 -12.95 -24.13
C GLY A 218 19.84 -12.95 -25.63
N ARG A 219 20.91 -12.93 -26.43
CA ARG A 219 20.84 -13.14 -27.88
C ARG A 219 20.28 -14.55 -28.15
N ALA A 220 19.15 -14.63 -28.84
CA ALA A 220 18.88 -15.69 -29.80
C ALA A 220 18.09 -15.05 -30.94
N HIS A 221 18.70 -15.04 -32.13
CA HIS A 221 18.03 -14.70 -33.38
C HIS A 221 17.12 -15.86 -33.80
N GLY A 222 15.92 -15.55 -34.29
CA GLY A 222 15.12 -16.51 -35.06
C GLY A 222 13.63 -16.49 -34.73
N SER A 223 12.86 -15.75 -35.53
CA SER A 223 11.50 -16.07 -36.00
C SER A 223 10.60 -16.95 -35.14
N ALA A 224 9.57 -16.36 -34.53
CA ALA A 224 8.17 -16.85 -34.60
C ALA A 224 7.25 -15.95 -33.76
N LEU A 225 6.51 -15.08 -34.44
CA LEU A 225 5.18 -14.65 -34.01
C LEU A 225 4.23 -15.74 -34.53
N THR A 226 3.89 -16.72 -33.70
CA THR A 226 2.77 -17.64 -33.94
C THR A 226 2.03 -17.92 -32.64
N LEU A 227 0.71 -17.85 -32.74
CA LEU A 227 -0.26 -18.15 -31.70
C LEU A 227 -0.29 -19.64 -31.35
N GLY A 228 -0.70 -19.93 -30.11
CA GLY A 228 -1.64 -21.02 -29.83
C GLY A 228 -1.10 -22.32 -29.23
N SER A 229 -1.58 -22.61 -28.01
CA SER A 229 -1.66 -23.92 -27.32
C SER A 229 -0.43 -24.50 -26.60
N THR A 230 -0.57 -24.54 -25.26
CA THR A 230 -0.17 -25.61 -24.34
C THR A 230 1.16 -26.33 -24.59
N THR A 231 2.21 -25.85 -23.95
CA THR A 231 3.09 -26.72 -23.15
C THR A 231 3.89 -25.89 -22.16
N GLU A 232 3.84 -26.32 -20.91
CA GLU A 232 4.68 -25.84 -19.82
C GLU A 232 6.14 -26.13 -20.15
N ILE A 233 6.88 -25.14 -20.65
CA ILE A 233 8.35 -25.18 -20.66
C ILE A 233 8.87 -23.80 -20.27
N GLY A 234 9.38 -23.71 -19.04
CA GLY A 234 10.57 -22.91 -18.78
C GLY A 234 10.36 -21.44 -18.43
N ASN A 235 9.64 -21.13 -17.36
CA ASN A 235 9.76 -19.86 -16.65
C ASN A 235 11.11 -19.82 -15.87
N TRP A 236 12.23 -19.82 -16.59
CA TRP A 236 13.57 -19.80 -16.01
C TRP A 236 14.33 -18.56 -16.48
N GLY A 237 14.24 -17.48 -15.69
CA GLY A 237 15.03 -16.26 -15.92
C GLY A 237 14.53 -15.01 -15.20
N GLN A 238 14.78 -14.93 -13.89
CA GLN A 238 14.54 -13.81 -12.94
C GLN A 238 13.11 -13.63 -12.39
N GLN A 239 12.73 -14.52 -11.47
CA GLN A 239 11.63 -14.30 -10.51
C GLN A 239 12.05 -13.59 -9.20
N LYS A 240 13.31 -13.17 -9.06
CA LYS A 240 13.68 -12.17 -8.05
C LYS A 240 13.46 -10.79 -8.66
N SER A 241 12.20 -10.35 -8.67
CA SER A 241 11.90 -8.92 -8.85
C SER A 241 12.81 -8.15 -7.91
N ALA A 242 13.60 -7.22 -8.45
CA ALA A 242 14.51 -6.42 -7.64
C ALA A 242 13.73 -5.80 -6.45
N PRO A 243 14.30 -5.76 -5.23
CA PRO A 243 13.69 -5.04 -4.12
C PRO A 243 13.55 -3.57 -4.57
N GLY A 244 12.32 -3.12 -4.79
CA GLY A 244 12.05 -1.81 -5.40
C GLY A 244 11.10 -1.79 -6.60
N SER A 245 10.44 -2.89 -6.98
CA SER A 245 9.34 -2.82 -7.97
C SER A 245 8.23 -1.90 -7.47
N ILE A 246 8.19 -0.69 -8.02
CA ILE A 246 7.07 0.25 -7.92
C ILE A 246 5.83 -0.46 -8.44
N ARG A 247 4.82 -0.64 -7.57
CA ARG A 247 3.58 -1.34 -7.91
C ARG A 247 2.51 -0.32 -8.26
N ALA A 248 2.21 -0.16 -9.54
CA ALA A 248 0.91 0.38 -9.93
C ALA A 248 -0.16 -0.58 -9.37
N GLY A 249 -1.01 -0.08 -8.48
CA GLY A 249 -2.08 -0.84 -7.84
C GLY A 249 -3.44 -0.48 -8.42
N VAL A 250 -4.37 -1.45 -8.40
CA VAL A 250 -5.76 -1.16 -8.74
C VAL A 250 -6.36 -0.25 -7.68
N LEU A 251 -6.94 0.88 -8.09
CA LEU A 251 -7.57 1.85 -7.20
C LEU A 251 -8.69 1.18 -6.39
N ASN A 252 -8.62 1.24 -5.06
CA ASN A 252 -9.70 0.77 -4.20
C ASN A 252 -10.89 1.76 -4.27
N ARG A 253 -12.07 1.25 -4.62
CA ARG A 253 -13.30 2.03 -4.86
C ARG A 253 -14.46 1.57 -3.99
N LEU A 254 -14.18 1.18 -2.74
CA LEU A 254 -15.24 0.75 -1.83
C LEU A 254 -16.05 1.92 -1.26
N THR A 255 -15.36 3.00 -0.88
CA THR A 255 -15.94 4.26 -0.39
C THR A 255 -15.12 5.43 -0.90
N PHE A 256 -15.71 6.63 -0.90
CA PHE A 256 -15.01 7.85 -1.30
C PHE A 256 -13.74 8.09 -0.47
N ALA A 257 -13.85 7.97 0.86
CA ALA A 257 -12.70 8.07 1.77
C ALA A 257 -11.61 7.03 1.49
N SER A 258 -11.97 5.79 1.14
CA SER A 258 -11.00 4.74 0.80
C SER A 258 -10.23 5.07 -0.49
N THR A 259 -10.91 5.66 -1.48
CA THR A 259 -10.28 6.11 -2.72
C THR A 259 -9.29 7.24 -2.46
N LEU A 260 -9.69 8.27 -1.71
CA LEU A 260 -8.79 9.37 -1.33
C LEU A 260 -7.58 8.86 -0.55
N SER A 261 -7.79 8.00 0.44
CA SER A 261 -6.71 7.38 1.23
C SER A 261 -5.75 6.59 0.34
N HIS A 262 -6.26 5.88 -0.67
CA HIS A 262 -5.41 5.10 -1.56
C HIS A 262 -4.53 5.99 -2.45
N LEU A 263 -5.03 7.15 -2.88
CA LEU A 263 -4.27 8.12 -3.69
C LEU A 263 -3.13 8.76 -2.89
N ARG A 264 -3.29 8.92 -1.58
CA ARG A 264 -2.29 9.56 -0.68
C ARG A 264 -1.37 8.58 0.04
N ARG A 265 -1.32 7.34 -0.44
CA ARG A 265 -0.52 6.26 0.17
C ARG A 265 0.95 6.36 -0.24
N LEU A 266 1.83 6.23 0.74
CA LEU A 266 3.27 6.05 0.58
C LEU A 266 3.66 4.59 0.86
N ASN A 267 4.65 4.07 0.13
CA ASN A 267 5.14 2.70 0.31
C ASN A 267 6.66 2.68 0.39
N THR A 268 7.18 2.22 1.53
CA THR A 268 8.62 2.03 1.73
C THR A 268 9.08 0.73 1.06
N PRO A 269 10.12 0.74 0.19
CA PRO A 269 10.54 -0.42 -0.61
C PRO A 269 11.37 -1.45 0.17
N ILE A 270 10.94 -1.80 1.38
CA ILE A 270 11.60 -2.81 2.23
C ILE A 270 10.86 -4.14 2.11
N GLY A 271 11.61 -5.25 2.15
CA GLY A 271 11.05 -6.61 2.18
C GLY A 271 10.12 -6.77 3.39
N ARG A 272 8.88 -7.22 3.14
CA ARG A 272 7.84 -7.32 4.18
C ARG A 272 8.10 -8.41 5.21
N GLU A 273 8.92 -9.41 4.84
CA GLU A 273 9.31 -10.54 5.69
C GLU A 273 10.30 -10.14 6.78
N GLY A 274 11.04 -9.04 6.59
CA GLY A 274 12.01 -8.55 7.56
C GLY A 274 11.34 -8.04 8.84
N LYS A 275 11.78 -8.56 10.00
CA LYS A 275 11.36 -8.14 11.35
C LYS A 275 12.12 -6.92 11.87
N LEU A 276 12.67 -6.08 10.99
CA LEU A 276 13.36 -4.85 11.42
C LEU A 276 12.33 -3.85 11.97
N ALA A 277 12.43 -3.56 13.28
CA ALA A 277 11.48 -2.70 13.98
C ALA A 277 11.68 -1.20 13.66
N LYS A 278 12.93 -0.72 13.63
CA LYS A 278 13.27 0.70 13.41
C LYS A 278 12.56 1.36 12.21
N PRO A 279 12.55 0.81 10.99
CA PRO A 279 11.87 1.44 9.85
C PRO A 279 10.34 1.43 9.94
N ARG A 280 9.78 0.64 10.87
CA ARG A 280 8.33 0.51 11.09
C ARG A 280 7.81 1.43 12.19
N GLN A 281 8.70 1.91 13.05
CA GLN A 281 8.35 2.82 14.13
C GLN A 281 7.96 4.19 13.57
N LEU A 282 7.04 4.86 14.27
CA LEU A 282 6.72 6.25 14.03
C LEU A 282 7.93 7.10 14.44
N HIS A 283 8.40 7.96 13.54
CA HIS A 283 9.53 8.85 13.76
C HIS A 283 9.03 10.28 13.96
N ASN A 284 9.75 11.08 14.74
CA ASN A 284 9.33 12.45 15.08
C ASN A 284 9.23 13.36 13.84
N THR A 285 10.10 13.18 12.85
CA THR A 285 10.05 13.91 11.56
C THR A 285 8.83 13.59 10.70
N HIS A 286 7.99 12.61 11.10
CA HIS A 286 6.71 12.38 10.44
C HIS A 286 5.64 13.39 10.86
N TRP A 287 5.87 14.20 11.90
CA TRP A 287 4.94 15.20 12.40
C TRP A 287 4.48 16.13 11.27
N GLY A 288 3.16 16.29 11.10
CA GLY A 288 2.60 17.13 10.05
C GLY A 288 2.81 16.65 8.60
N MET A 289 3.62 15.61 8.35
CA MET A 289 3.91 15.08 7.00
C MET A 289 3.16 13.76 6.72
N VAL A 290 3.14 12.86 7.70
CA VAL A 290 2.55 11.53 7.60
C VAL A 290 1.61 11.33 8.76
N CYS A 291 0.45 10.72 8.50
CA CYS A 291 -0.51 10.44 9.54
C CYS A 291 0.05 9.43 10.56
N PRO A 292 -0.02 9.71 11.87
CA PRO A 292 0.48 8.80 12.91
C PRO A 292 -0.37 7.54 13.07
N ALA A 293 -1.68 7.62 12.82
CA ALA A 293 -2.62 6.51 13.02
C ALA A 293 -2.89 5.70 11.74
N GLU A 294 -2.72 6.28 10.55
CA GLU A 294 -3.18 5.64 9.31
C GLU A 294 -2.10 4.70 8.71
N THR A 295 -1.98 3.49 9.25
CA THR A 295 -1.12 2.41 8.75
C THR A 295 -1.86 1.07 8.74
N PRO A 296 -1.62 0.16 7.78
CA PRO A 296 -2.27 -1.15 7.81
C PRO A 296 -1.73 -2.02 8.94
N GLU A 297 -2.59 -2.90 9.46
CA GLU A 297 -2.21 -3.97 10.36
C GLU A 297 -1.42 -5.09 9.63
N GLY A 298 -0.67 -5.89 10.40
CA GLY A 298 0.06 -7.06 9.90
C GLY A 298 1.45 -6.75 9.34
N GLN A 299 1.90 -7.52 8.34
CA GLN A 299 3.29 -7.46 7.84
C GLN A 299 3.69 -6.12 7.22
N ALA A 300 2.72 -5.29 6.83
CA ALA A 300 2.95 -3.99 6.20
C ALA A 300 2.94 -2.81 7.19
N VAL A 301 2.78 -3.08 8.49
CA VAL A 301 2.76 -2.05 9.54
C VAL A 301 4.01 -1.17 9.48
N GLY A 302 3.80 0.15 9.47
CA GLY A 302 4.85 1.17 9.41
C GLY A 302 5.57 1.30 8.06
N LEU A 303 5.45 0.33 7.16
CA LEU A 303 6.03 0.38 5.80
C LEU A 303 5.10 1.04 4.79
N VAL A 304 3.80 0.84 4.97
CA VAL A 304 2.78 1.57 4.23
C VAL A 304 2.27 2.69 5.10
N LYS A 305 2.46 3.91 4.64
CA LYS A 305 2.15 5.16 5.34
C LYS A 305 1.14 5.95 4.50
N ASN A 306 0.43 6.91 5.10
CA ASN A 306 -0.44 7.82 4.36
C ASN A 306 -0.10 9.27 4.74
N LEU A 307 -0.13 10.18 3.76
CA LEU A 307 0.14 11.60 3.98
C LEU A 307 -0.88 12.24 4.93
N SER A 308 -0.43 13.22 5.72
CA SER A 308 -1.30 14.08 6.55
C SER A 308 -2.17 15.00 5.66
N LEU A 309 -3.22 15.64 6.18
CA LEU A 309 -4.14 16.47 5.39
C LEU A 309 -3.42 17.55 4.57
N MET A 310 -2.56 18.37 5.20
CA MET A 310 -1.90 19.51 4.56
C MET A 310 -0.51 19.19 3.97
N ALA A 311 -0.01 17.95 4.09
CA ALA A 311 1.26 17.58 3.47
C ALA A 311 1.22 17.73 1.94
N TYR A 312 2.22 18.44 1.44
CA TYR A 312 2.51 18.70 0.05
C TYR A 312 3.82 18.01 -0.35
N ILE A 313 3.95 17.61 -1.62
CA ILE A 313 5.19 17.02 -2.15
C ILE A 313 5.75 17.98 -3.19
N SER A 314 7.01 18.40 -3.04
CA SER A 314 7.67 19.30 -3.98
C SER A 314 7.73 18.69 -5.38
N VAL A 315 7.47 19.53 -6.40
CA VAL A 315 7.60 19.14 -7.81
C VAL A 315 9.04 19.35 -8.29
N GLY A 316 9.76 20.28 -7.64
CA GLY A 316 11.14 20.64 -7.92
C GLY A 316 11.23 21.81 -8.89
N SER A 317 12.27 22.63 -8.70
CA SER A 317 12.55 23.80 -9.54
C SER A 317 14.00 23.80 -10.00
N ALA A 318 14.24 24.49 -11.10
CA ALA A 318 15.58 24.71 -11.66
C ALA A 318 16.46 25.45 -10.62
N PRO A 319 17.67 24.96 -10.31
CA PRO A 319 18.58 25.63 -9.37
C PRO A 319 19.33 26.81 -9.98
N GLU A 320 19.32 26.99 -11.30
CA GLU A 320 20.10 28.01 -12.02
C GLU A 320 19.87 29.44 -11.49
N PRO A 321 18.62 29.92 -11.26
CA PRO A 321 18.40 31.27 -10.74
C PRO A 321 18.97 31.47 -9.33
N ILE A 322 19.03 30.41 -8.52
CA ILE A 322 19.61 30.46 -7.18
C ILE A 322 21.13 30.55 -7.27
N LEU A 323 21.75 29.83 -8.22
CA LEU A 323 23.19 29.89 -8.44
C LEU A 323 23.62 31.26 -8.95
N GLU A 324 22.90 31.81 -9.93
CA GLU A 324 23.14 33.17 -10.45
C GLU A 324 23.04 34.20 -9.32
N PHE A 325 21.99 34.13 -8.49
CA PHE A 325 21.83 35.01 -7.33
C PHE A 325 22.98 34.90 -6.32
N LEU A 326 23.47 33.68 -6.04
CA LEU A 326 24.57 33.48 -5.10
C LEU A 326 25.90 34.03 -5.64
N GLU A 327 26.15 33.87 -6.94
CA GLU A 327 27.32 34.45 -7.62
C GLU A 327 27.31 35.99 -7.54
N GLU A 328 26.14 36.63 -7.71
CA GLU A 328 25.97 38.07 -7.54
C GLU A 328 26.20 38.55 -6.09
N TRP A 329 25.80 37.76 -5.09
CA TRP A 329 25.91 38.10 -3.66
C TRP A 329 27.29 37.83 -3.03
N ALA A 330 28.35 37.91 -3.83
CA ALA A 330 29.75 37.75 -3.40
C ALA A 330 30.03 36.43 -2.64
N THR A 331 29.34 35.34 -3.01
CA THR A 331 29.81 34.01 -2.58
C THR A 331 31.12 33.69 -3.28
N GLU A 332 32.16 33.37 -2.51
CA GLU A 332 33.46 33.04 -3.07
C GLU A 332 33.42 31.64 -3.69
N ASN A 333 33.83 31.56 -4.95
CA ASN A 333 33.87 30.31 -5.70
C ASN A 333 34.88 29.33 -5.10
N LEU A 334 34.51 28.05 -5.05
CA LEU A 334 35.35 26.99 -4.45
C LEU A 334 36.74 26.84 -5.11
N GLU A 335 36.92 27.33 -6.33
CA GLU A 335 38.20 27.28 -7.06
C GLU A 335 39.14 28.44 -6.70
N GLU A 336 38.61 29.54 -6.19
CA GLU A 336 39.36 30.77 -5.90
C GLU A 336 39.78 30.86 -4.42
N ILE A 337 39.17 30.05 -3.56
CA ILE A 337 39.39 30.12 -2.11
C ILE A 337 40.71 29.48 -1.66
N GLN A 338 41.33 30.12 -0.65
CA GLN A 338 42.41 29.49 0.11
C GLN A 338 41.84 28.63 1.25
N PRO A 339 42.39 27.42 1.50
CA PRO A 339 41.91 26.54 2.58
C PRO A 339 41.92 27.16 3.99
N SER A 340 42.74 28.18 4.22
CA SER A 340 42.85 28.91 5.49
C SER A 340 41.60 29.74 5.84
N ALA A 341 40.82 30.17 4.84
CA ALA A 341 39.61 30.99 5.06
C ALA A 341 38.37 30.15 5.42
N ILE A 342 38.35 28.87 5.03
CA ILE A 342 37.22 27.94 5.18
C ILE A 342 36.73 27.77 6.64
N PRO A 343 37.59 27.71 7.67
CA PRO A 343 37.13 27.53 9.05
C PRO A 343 36.29 28.70 9.57
N ALA A 344 36.57 29.93 9.12
CA ALA A 344 35.87 31.14 9.55
C ALA A 344 34.57 31.38 8.76
N ALA A 345 34.52 30.91 7.50
CA ALA A 345 33.38 31.10 6.62
C ALA A 345 32.30 30.00 6.76
N THR A 346 31.09 30.31 6.30
CA THR A 346 29.97 29.36 6.22
C THR A 346 29.99 28.68 4.85
N LYS A 347 29.84 27.36 4.82
CA LYS A 347 29.82 26.59 3.56
C LYS A 347 28.41 26.62 2.97
N VAL A 348 28.29 26.94 1.68
CA VAL A 348 27.00 27.03 0.98
C VAL A 348 26.82 25.84 0.03
N PHE A 349 25.70 25.13 0.19
CA PHE A 349 25.34 23.97 -0.61
C PHE A 349 24.03 24.21 -1.37
N VAL A 350 23.98 23.79 -2.63
CA VAL A 350 22.75 23.77 -3.45
C VAL A 350 22.54 22.37 -3.99
N ASN A 351 21.42 21.73 -3.64
CA ASN A 351 21.10 20.32 -4.00
C ASN A 351 22.25 19.34 -3.70
N GLY A 352 22.95 19.57 -2.59
CA GLY A 352 24.08 18.76 -2.14
C GLY A 352 25.43 19.07 -2.82
N ALA A 353 25.47 19.92 -3.84
CA ALA A 353 26.72 20.42 -4.41
C ALA A 353 27.28 21.58 -3.57
N TRP A 354 28.57 21.52 -3.23
CA TRP A 354 29.25 22.62 -2.55
C TRP A 354 29.61 23.70 -3.58
N VAL A 355 28.91 24.82 -3.53
CA VAL A 355 29.06 25.92 -4.51
C VAL A 355 30.21 26.84 -4.09
N GLY A 356 30.20 27.29 -2.84
CA GLY A 356 31.17 28.27 -2.34
C GLY A 356 31.12 28.46 -0.83
N ILE A 357 31.73 29.55 -0.37
CA ILE A 357 31.71 29.98 1.03
C ILE A 357 31.20 31.42 1.15
N HIS A 358 30.64 31.75 2.31
CA HIS A 358 30.15 33.09 2.60
C HIS A 358 30.48 33.51 4.04
N HIS A 359 30.91 34.75 4.22
CA HIS A 359 31.34 35.28 5.54
C HIS A 359 30.18 35.80 6.39
N GLN A 360 29.11 36.31 5.79
CA GLN A 360 27.95 36.90 6.49
C GLN A 360 26.63 36.14 6.22
N PRO A 361 26.50 34.88 6.68
CA PRO A 361 25.34 34.04 6.39
C PRO A 361 24.00 34.58 6.94
N ASP A 362 24.01 35.40 7.99
CA ASP A 362 22.81 35.98 8.59
C ASP A 362 22.04 36.89 7.61
N GLN A 363 22.77 37.75 6.89
CA GLN A 363 22.17 38.66 5.93
C GLN A 363 21.68 37.89 4.70
N LEU A 364 22.49 36.94 4.21
CA LEU A 364 22.14 36.09 3.08
C LEU A 364 20.86 35.27 3.32
N VAL A 365 20.69 34.69 4.51
CA VAL A 365 19.45 33.94 4.80
C VAL A 365 18.24 34.85 4.92
N LYS A 366 18.40 36.06 5.46
CA LYS A 366 17.31 37.04 5.51
C LYS A 366 16.86 37.47 4.11
N THR A 367 17.80 37.74 3.20
CA THR A 367 17.48 38.11 1.83
C THR A 367 16.85 36.95 1.07
N LEU A 368 17.40 35.73 1.17
CA LEU A 368 16.82 34.52 0.57
C LEU A 368 15.39 34.25 1.05
N ARG A 369 15.11 34.42 2.35
CA ARG A 369 13.76 34.29 2.90
C ARG A 369 12.82 35.39 2.40
N ALA A 370 13.29 36.63 2.31
CA ALA A 370 12.51 37.73 1.76
C ALA A 370 12.12 37.47 0.29
N MET A 371 13.05 37.02 -0.55
CA MET A 371 12.78 36.64 -1.94
C MET A 371 11.85 35.44 -2.06
N ARG A 372 11.98 34.44 -1.18
CA ARG A 372 11.04 33.30 -1.12
C ARG A 372 9.62 33.76 -0.79
N ARG A 373 9.48 34.68 0.18
CA ARG A 373 8.19 35.24 0.60
C ARG A 373 7.59 36.20 -0.43
N GLY A 374 8.42 36.89 -1.21
CA GLY A 374 8.02 37.69 -2.36
C GLY A 374 7.72 36.87 -3.63
N VAL A 375 7.98 35.56 -3.60
CA VAL A 375 7.80 34.62 -4.72
C VAL A 375 8.74 34.92 -5.91
N ASP A 376 9.84 35.63 -5.68
CA ASP A 376 10.95 35.75 -6.63
C ASP A 376 11.67 34.40 -6.77
N ILE A 377 11.78 33.67 -5.66
CA ILE A 377 12.21 32.28 -5.61
C ILE A 377 10.97 31.40 -5.39
N SER A 378 10.94 30.22 -6.01
CA SER A 378 9.87 29.25 -5.81
C SER A 378 9.67 28.96 -4.31
N ALA A 379 8.41 29.03 -3.86
CA ALA A 379 8.03 28.76 -2.47
C ALA A 379 8.37 27.31 -2.01
N GLU A 380 8.68 26.40 -2.93
CA GLU A 380 9.11 25.03 -2.61
C GLU A 380 10.58 24.92 -2.19
N VAL A 381 11.39 25.96 -2.43
CA VAL A 381 12.83 25.95 -2.11
C VAL A 381 13.00 25.98 -0.60
N SER A 382 13.71 24.98 -0.07
CA SER A 382 14.04 24.91 1.36
C SER A 382 15.37 25.58 1.64
N ILE A 383 15.40 26.33 2.74
CA ILE A 383 16.55 27.12 3.17
C ILE A 383 16.91 26.69 4.59
N VAL A 384 17.93 25.86 4.73
CA VAL A 384 18.36 25.27 6.01
C VAL A 384 19.69 25.86 6.43
N ARG A 385 19.72 26.51 7.59
CA ARG A 385 20.96 27.05 8.17
C ARG A 385 21.31 26.31 9.46
N ASP A 386 22.36 25.49 9.39
CA ASP A 386 22.95 24.85 10.56
C ASP A 386 24.03 25.78 11.15
N ILE A 387 23.69 26.42 12.26
CA ILE A 387 24.56 27.37 12.96
C ILE A 387 25.76 26.64 13.60
N GLN A 388 25.56 25.43 14.11
CA GLN A 388 26.63 24.67 14.77
C GLN A 388 27.66 24.13 13.78
N ALA A 389 27.20 23.64 12.62
CA ALA A 389 28.11 23.15 11.57
C ALA A 389 28.67 24.26 10.67
N ARG A 390 28.16 25.50 10.78
CA ARG A 390 28.44 26.61 9.85
C ARG A 390 28.17 26.20 8.41
N GLU A 391 26.96 25.70 8.17
CA GLU A 391 26.52 25.24 6.85
C GLU A 391 25.18 25.89 6.49
N LEU A 392 25.08 26.35 5.25
CA LEU A 392 23.84 26.77 4.60
C LEU A 392 23.53 25.79 3.49
N ARG A 393 22.36 25.15 3.55
CA ARG A 393 21.90 24.17 2.56
C ARG A 393 20.62 24.65 1.90
N LEU A 394 20.63 24.71 0.58
CA LEU A 394 19.49 25.06 -0.25
C LEU A 394 19.05 23.83 -1.04
N PHE A 395 17.76 23.52 -1.00
CA PHE A 395 17.19 22.40 -1.74
C PHE A 395 16.07 22.88 -2.67
N SER A 396 16.26 22.67 -3.97
CA SER A 396 15.26 22.83 -5.02
C SER A 396 14.77 21.48 -5.58
N ASP A 397 15.19 20.37 -4.95
CA ASP A 397 14.88 19.01 -5.38
C ASP A 397 13.38 18.67 -5.29
N ALA A 398 12.95 17.79 -6.19
CA ALA A 398 11.62 17.22 -6.23
C ALA A 398 11.44 16.06 -5.22
N GLY A 399 10.21 15.84 -4.76
CA GLY A 399 9.87 14.70 -3.90
C GLY A 399 10.12 14.94 -2.42
N ARG A 400 10.38 16.17 -1.97
CA ARG A 400 10.44 16.52 -0.55
C ARG A 400 9.04 16.69 0.01
N CYS A 401 8.80 16.23 1.23
CA CYS A 401 7.54 16.47 1.93
C CYS A 401 7.62 17.83 2.61
N CYS A 402 6.68 18.71 2.28
CA CYS A 402 6.55 20.04 2.86
C CYS A 402 5.16 20.20 3.47
N ARG A 403 5.02 21.12 4.43
CA ARG A 403 3.73 21.52 4.98
C ARG A 403 3.64 23.05 5.10
N PRO A 404 2.47 23.64 4.83
CA PRO A 404 2.27 25.07 4.99
C PRO A 404 2.07 25.42 6.48
N ILE A 405 2.76 26.46 6.94
CA ILE A 405 2.62 26.99 8.30
C ILE A 405 2.59 28.52 8.29
N LEU A 406 2.02 29.12 9.33
CA LEU A 406 1.86 30.57 9.43
C LEU A 406 3.16 31.22 9.90
N ILE A 407 3.52 32.34 9.30
CA ILE A 407 4.72 33.10 9.69
C ILE A 407 4.42 33.97 10.92
N VAL A 408 5.36 33.96 11.86
CA VAL A 408 5.34 34.78 13.08
C VAL A 408 6.56 35.70 13.07
N GLU A 409 6.33 37.01 13.25
CA GLU A 409 7.38 38.01 13.41
C GLU A 409 7.18 38.72 14.76
N ASP A 410 8.27 38.81 15.53
CA ASP A 410 8.29 39.44 16.86
C ASP A 410 7.17 38.96 17.80
N GLN A 411 6.98 37.64 17.87
CA GLN A 411 5.91 36.97 18.63
C GLN A 411 4.48 37.36 18.24
N SER A 412 4.30 38.00 17.08
CA SER A 412 3.00 38.34 16.50
C SER A 412 2.77 37.63 15.18
N LEU A 413 1.53 37.19 14.95
CA LEU A 413 1.15 36.52 13.71
C LEU A 413 1.02 37.56 12.58
N LEU A 414 1.63 37.30 11.41
CA LEU A 414 1.47 38.19 10.24
C LEU A 414 0.05 38.14 9.65
N LEU A 415 -0.66 37.02 9.81
CA LEU A 415 -2.03 36.86 9.38
C LEU A 415 -2.97 37.68 10.29
N LYS A 416 -3.63 38.70 9.73
CA LYS A 416 -4.58 39.58 10.42
C LYS A 416 -6.03 39.26 10.05
N LYS A 417 -6.98 39.78 10.85
CA LYS A 417 -8.43 39.60 10.62
C LYS A 417 -8.86 40.13 9.25
N GLU A 418 -8.29 41.24 8.78
CA GLU A 418 -8.57 41.80 7.45
C GLU A 418 -8.32 40.80 6.31
N HIS A 419 -7.27 39.97 6.43
CA HIS A 419 -6.99 38.93 5.43
C HIS A 419 -8.02 37.80 5.50
N ILE A 420 -8.53 37.48 6.69
CA ILE A 420 -9.55 36.45 6.89
C ILE A 420 -10.89 36.90 6.30
N ASP A 421 -11.26 38.17 6.50
CA ASP A 421 -12.51 38.72 5.94
C ASP A 421 -12.46 38.72 4.40
N LYS A 422 -11.31 39.09 3.82
CA LYS A 422 -11.06 38.93 2.36
C LYS A 422 -11.20 37.47 1.89
N LEU A 423 -10.70 36.50 2.66
CA LEU A 423 -10.83 35.06 2.33
C LEU A 423 -12.28 34.54 2.45
N ARG A 424 -13.11 35.14 3.31
CA ARG A 424 -14.53 34.79 3.47
C ARG A 424 -15.35 35.30 2.30
N ASP A 425 -15.13 36.56 1.92
CA ASP A 425 -15.89 37.24 0.87
C ASP A 425 -15.29 36.98 -0.53
N LYS A 426 -15.38 35.71 -0.95
CA LYS A 426 -14.88 35.24 -2.26
C LYS A 426 -15.54 35.92 -3.47
N GLU A 427 -16.74 36.50 -3.28
CA GLU A 427 -17.47 37.19 -4.34
C GLU A 427 -16.92 38.59 -4.61
N VAL A 428 -16.38 39.27 -3.59
CA VAL A 428 -15.92 40.67 -3.68
C VAL A 428 -14.41 40.74 -3.90
N SER A 429 -13.63 39.86 -3.27
CA SER A 429 -12.18 39.82 -3.42
C SER A 429 -11.73 38.48 -3.98
N ARG A 430 -10.92 38.49 -5.05
CA ARG A 430 -10.28 37.28 -5.63
C ARG A 430 -9.09 36.80 -4.79
N PHE A 431 -9.14 36.99 -3.47
CA PHE A 431 -8.04 36.68 -2.58
C PHE A 431 -7.97 35.16 -2.34
N ASN A 432 -6.94 34.53 -2.87
CA ASN A 432 -6.76 33.08 -2.89
C ASN A 432 -5.60 32.63 -2.00
N TRP A 433 -5.46 31.30 -1.83
CA TRP A 433 -4.33 30.70 -1.13
C TRP A 433 -2.98 31.12 -1.72
N SER A 434 -2.89 31.26 -3.04
CA SER A 434 -1.68 31.74 -3.72
C SER A 434 -1.32 33.17 -3.32
N ASP A 435 -2.31 34.03 -3.10
CA ASP A 435 -2.08 35.41 -2.66
C ASP A 435 -1.63 35.45 -1.19
N CYS A 436 -2.07 34.50 -0.36
CA CYS A 436 -1.54 34.35 1.00
C CYS A 436 -0.05 34.01 1.00
N ILE A 437 0.41 33.21 0.03
CA ILE A 437 1.83 32.89 -0.14
C ILE A 437 2.58 34.12 -0.66
N ALA A 438 2.04 34.79 -1.69
CA ALA A 438 2.66 35.98 -2.29
C ALA A 438 2.80 37.17 -1.33
N ASN A 439 1.86 37.30 -0.38
CA ASN A 439 1.95 38.31 0.69
C ASN A 439 2.82 37.86 1.89
N GLY A 440 3.49 36.71 1.81
CA GLY A 440 4.34 36.20 2.89
C GLY A 440 3.58 35.89 4.18
N LEU A 441 2.31 35.46 4.10
CA LEU A 441 1.52 35.07 5.29
C LEU A 441 1.75 33.61 5.66
N ILE A 442 2.02 32.76 4.67
CA ILE A 442 2.15 31.31 4.79
C ILE A 442 3.43 30.88 4.08
N GLU A 443 4.16 29.95 4.69
CA GLU A 443 5.42 29.42 4.18
C GLU A 443 5.37 27.89 4.14
N TYR A 444 5.90 27.29 3.06
CA TYR A 444 6.06 25.84 2.99
C TYR A 444 7.38 25.44 3.63
N ILE A 445 7.32 24.59 4.65
CA ILE A 445 8.48 24.10 5.38
C ILE A 445 8.62 22.61 5.14
N ASP A 446 9.83 22.17 4.78
CA ASP A 446 10.18 20.76 4.66
C ASP A 446 10.77 20.20 5.95
N THR A 447 10.98 18.88 5.98
CA THR A 447 11.44 18.20 7.20
C THR A 447 12.83 18.63 7.66
N GLU A 448 13.71 19.10 6.76
CA GLU A 448 15.06 19.54 7.10
C GLU A 448 15.04 20.99 7.63
N GLU A 449 14.23 21.86 7.03
CA GLU A 449 14.04 23.23 7.52
C GLU A 449 13.32 23.24 8.88
N GLU A 450 12.39 22.31 9.10
CA GLU A 450 11.67 22.13 10.37
C GLU A 450 12.61 21.90 11.57
N GLU A 451 13.78 21.27 11.38
CA GLU A 451 14.77 21.08 12.46
C GLU A 451 15.38 22.41 12.97
N THR A 452 15.32 23.47 12.17
CA THR A 452 15.88 24.80 12.51
C THR A 452 14.85 25.81 13.01
N VAL A 453 13.57 25.46 12.94
CA VAL A 453 12.42 26.34 13.13
C VAL A 453 11.77 26.09 14.49
N MET A 454 11.22 27.13 15.12
CA MET A 454 10.46 27.01 16.37
C MET A 454 8.98 27.34 16.11
N ILE A 455 8.12 26.32 16.26
CA ILE A 455 6.70 26.40 15.90
C ILE A 455 5.83 26.49 17.17
N ALA A 456 4.93 27.48 17.22
CA ALA A 456 3.88 27.58 18.23
C ALA A 456 2.68 26.70 17.84
N MET A 457 2.14 25.93 18.79
CA MET A 457 1.01 25.02 18.54
C MET A 457 -0.33 25.74 18.49
N ASN A 458 -0.56 26.66 19.43
CA ASN A 458 -1.77 27.45 19.51
C ASN A 458 -1.45 28.94 19.55
N LEU A 459 -2.43 29.76 19.15
CA LEU A 459 -2.36 31.22 19.26
C LEU A 459 -2.24 31.70 20.72
N SER A 460 -2.69 30.90 21.70
CA SER A 460 -2.51 31.18 23.13
C SER A 460 -1.05 31.22 23.54
N ASP A 461 -0.19 30.48 22.85
CA ASP A 461 1.21 30.27 23.23
C ASP A 461 2.09 31.45 22.79
N LEU A 462 1.62 32.22 21.80
CA LEU A 462 2.24 33.45 21.29
C LEU A 462 2.04 34.66 22.22
N ARG A 463 1.37 34.50 23.38
CA ARG A 463 1.16 35.61 24.33
C ARG A 463 2.48 36.00 25.01
N ALA A 464 2.62 37.31 25.26
CA ALA A 464 3.86 37.98 25.67
C ALA A 464 4.52 37.48 26.98
N ASP A 465 3.81 36.74 27.83
CA ASP A 465 4.34 36.20 29.08
C ASP A 465 5.35 35.05 28.86
N ASN A 466 5.32 34.40 27.70
CA ASN A 466 6.24 33.30 27.35
C ASN A 466 7.52 33.82 26.67
N ARG A 467 8.44 34.41 27.46
CA ARG A 467 9.76 34.84 26.96
C ARG A 467 10.77 33.71 26.74
N MET A 468 10.44 32.49 27.15
CA MET A 468 11.37 31.35 27.07
C MET A 468 11.69 30.94 25.62
N TYR A 469 10.73 31.10 24.70
CA TYR A 469 10.87 30.64 23.32
C TYR A 469 10.66 31.78 22.32
N ARG A 470 11.56 31.87 21.33
CA ARG A 470 11.40 32.77 20.19
C ARG A 470 10.77 32.00 19.03
N TYR A 471 9.44 32.04 18.97
CA TYR A 471 8.69 31.43 17.87
C TYR A 471 8.95 32.13 16.55
N THR A 472 9.10 31.34 15.49
CA THR A 472 9.25 31.82 14.11
C THR A 472 8.03 31.50 13.25
N HIS A 473 7.29 30.45 13.62
CA HIS A 473 6.08 30.04 12.91
C HIS A 473 5.00 29.59 13.90
N CYS A 474 3.77 29.44 13.39
CA CYS A 474 2.64 28.91 14.14
C CYS A 474 1.89 27.87 13.28
N GLU A 475 1.44 26.80 13.93
CA GLU A 475 0.61 25.77 13.31
C GLU A 475 -0.75 26.36 12.93
N ILE A 476 -1.29 26.00 11.77
CA ILE A 476 -2.62 26.47 11.34
C ILE A 476 -3.69 25.86 12.24
N HIS A 477 -3.64 24.53 12.41
CA HIS A 477 -4.47 23.80 13.37
C HIS A 477 -3.86 22.43 13.65
N PRO A 478 -3.75 21.98 14.92
CA PRO A 478 -3.13 20.71 15.26
C PRO A 478 -3.78 19.46 14.63
N SER A 479 -5.08 19.53 14.28
CA SER A 479 -5.77 18.41 13.60
C SER A 479 -5.22 18.06 12.21
N MET A 480 -4.44 18.96 11.59
CA MET A 480 -3.91 18.78 10.24
C MET A 480 -2.82 17.71 10.15
N ILE A 481 -2.30 17.23 11.29
CA ILE A 481 -1.39 16.09 11.37
C ILE A 481 -2.08 14.76 10.98
N LEU A 482 -3.41 14.70 11.05
CA LEU A 482 -4.17 13.50 10.75
C LEU A 482 -4.24 13.24 9.23
N GLY A 483 -4.43 11.97 8.88
CA GLY A 483 -4.68 11.53 7.50
C GLY A 483 -6.17 11.55 7.19
N ILE A 484 -6.55 11.04 6.02
CA ILE A 484 -7.96 11.04 5.58
C ILE A 484 -8.82 10.17 6.48
N CYS A 485 -8.42 8.93 6.74
CA CYS A 485 -9.25 8.01 7.53
C CYS A 485 -9.25 8.37 9.02
N ALA A 486 -8.12 8.87 9.52
CA ALA A 486 -8.00 9.32 10.92
C ALA A 486 -8.84 10.59 11.19
N SER A 487 -9.03 11.45 10.18
CA SER A 487 -9.84 12.67 10.32
C SER A 487 -11.35 12.41 10.43
N ILE A 488 -11.81 11.20 10.09
CA ILE A 488 -13.23 10.80 10.20
C ILE A 488 -13.58 10.35 11.63
N ILE A 489 -12.55 10.09 12.45
CA ILE A 489 -12.70 9.67 13.85
C ILE A 489 -13.09 10.90 14.68
N PRO A 490 -14.22 10.90 15.40
CA PRO A 490 -14.54 11.95 16.37
C PRO A 490 -13.69 11.76 17.63
N PHE A 491 -13.22 12.85 18.23
CA PHE A 491 -12.40 12.83 19.45
C PHE A 491 -11.30 11.74 19.47
N PRO A 492 -10.41 11.68 18.46
CA PRO A 492 -9.35 10.68 18.41
C PRO A 492 -8.31 10.85 19.53
N ASP A 493 -8.22 12.05 20.11
CA ASP A 493 -7.41 12.40 21.28
C ASP A 493 -7.91 11.74 22.59
N HIS A 494 -9.19 11.37 22.66
CA HIS A 494 -9.79 10.67 23.80
C HIS A 494 -9.76 9.14 23.67
N ASN A 495 -9.14 8.61 22.61
CA ASN A 495 -9.01 7.17 22.38
C ASN A 495 -7.57 6.72 22.58
N GLN A 496 -7.39 5.47 23.00
CA GLN A 496 -6.10 4.83 22.95
C GLN A 496 -5.60 4.74 21.49
N SER A 497 -4.33 5.09 21.25
CA SER A 497 -3.77 5.21 19.89
C SER A 497 -3.97 4.00 18.96
N PRO A 498 -3.88 2.73 19.41
CA PRO A 498 -4.09 1.58 18.51
C PRO A 498 -5.53 1.50 17.97
N ARG A 499 -6.51 2.01 18.72
CA ARG A 499 -7.92 2.04 18.29
C ARG A 499 -8.14 2.97 17.11
N ASN A 500 -7.43 4.10 17.08
CA ASN A 500 -7.45 5.01 15.94
C ASN A 500 -6.83 4.37 14.69
N THR A 501 -5.79 3.55 14.86
CA THR A 501 -5.18 2.76 13.78
C THR A 501 -6.14 1.70 13.24
N TYR A 502 -6.81 0.98 14.14
CA TYR A 502 -7.83 0.00 13.77
C TYR A 502 -8.98 0.64 13.01
N GLN A 503 -9.47 1.79 13.48
CA GLN A 503 -10.52 2.50 12.77
C GLN A 503 -10.06 2.96 11.38
N SER A 504 -8.83 3.44 11.27
CA SER A 504 -8.26 3.84 9.99
C SER A 504 -8.25 2.69 8.96
N ALA A 505 -8.07 1.45 9.42
CA ALA A 505 -8.20 0.26 8.57
C ALA A 505 -9.67 -0.13 8.31
N MET A 506 -10.54 -0.04 9.32
CA MET A 506 -11.97 -0.40 9.22
C MET A 506 -12.77 0.57 8.34
N GLY A 507 -12.49 1.87 8.40
CA GLY A 507 -13.14 2.88 7.54
C GLY A 507 -12.90 2.65 6.05
N LYS A 508 -11.81 1.97 5.68
CA LYS A 508 -11.53 1.54 4.29
C LYS A 508 -12.35 0.32 3.86
N GLN A 509 -13.02 -0.33 4.81
CA GLN A 509 -13.86 -1.53 4.62
C GLN A 509 -15.36 -1.23 4.78
N ALA A 510 -15.71 -0.03 5.25
CA ALA A 510 -17.09 0.43 5.36
C ALA A 510 -17.76 0.47 3.98
N MET A 511 -19.08 0.32 3.95
CA MET A 511 -19.91 0.44 2.76
C MET A 511 -20.59 1.81 2.76
N GLY A 512 -20.81 2.38 1.58
CA GLY A 512 -21.42 3.70 1.43
C GLY A 512 -21.63 4.02 -0.04
N VAL A 513 -22.00 5.26 -0.34
CA VAL A 513 -21.97 5.73 -1.73
C VAL A 513 -20.52 6.11 -2.05
N TYR A 514 -19.90 5.37 -2.95
CA TYR A 514 -18.48 5.58 -3.28
C TYR A 514 -18.27 6.66 -4.36
N ILE A 515 -19.25 6.85 -5.24
CA ILE A 515 -19.31 7.90 -6.26
C ILE A 515 -20.77 8.08 -6.70
N THR A 516 -21.15 9.26 -7.20
CA THR A 516 -22.52 9.56 -7.63
C THR A 516 -22.93 8.80 -8.89
N ASN A 517 -22.03 8.67 -9.88
CA ASN A 517 -22.32 8.02 -11.17
C ASN A 517 -22.20 6.49 -11.15
N TYR A 518 -22.33 5.84 -10.00
CA TYR A 518 -22.18 4.38 -9.87
C TYR A 518 -23.18 3.60 -10.71
N GLN A 519 -24.39 4.15 -10.94
CA GLN A 519 -25.44 3.51 -11.75
C GLN A 519 -25.04 3.34 -13.22
N LEU A 520 -24.20 4.23 -13.78
CA LEU A 520 -23.71 4.14 -15.16
C LEU A 520 -22.41 3.33 -15.26
N ARG A 521 -21.76 3.02 -14.14
CA ARG A 521 -20.46 2.34 -14.11
C ARG A 521 -20.61 0.82 -14.02
N MET A 522 -19.90 0.11 -14.91
CA MET A 522 -19.77 -1.35 -14.87
C MET A 522 -18.52 -1.78 -14.10
N ASP A 523 -18.49 -1.51 -12.78
CA ASP A 523 -17.43 -1.95 -11.86
C ASP A 523 -17.56 -3.45 -11.52
N THR A 524 -16.44 -4.16 -11.33
CA THR A 524 -16.46 -5.61 -11.08
C THR A 524 -17.24 -6.00 -9.83
N MET A 525 -17.09 -5.24 -8.75
CA MET A 525 -17.81 -5.38 -7.50
C MET A 525 -18.07 -3.99 -6.94
N ALA A 526 -19.31 -3.71 -6.53
CA ALA A 526 -19.65 -2.48 -5.85
C ALA A 526 -20.69 -2.75 -4.76
N ASN A 527 -20.58 -2.01 -3.67
CA ASN A 527 -21.44 -2.12 -2.49
C ASN A 527 -21.96 -0.73 -2.17
N VAL A 528 -23.28 -0.53 -2.19
CA VAL A 528 -23.90 0.77 -1.95
C VAL A 528 -24.96 0.63 -0.87
N LEU A 529 -24.96 1.52 0.12
CA LEU A 529 -26.00 1.58 1.15
C LEU A 529 -27.26 2.25 0.59
N TYR A 530 -28.43 1.82 1.08
CA TYR A 530 -29.71 2.41 0.67
C TYR A 530 -29.88 3.83 1.22
N TYR A 531 -29.65 4.00 2.52
CA TYR A 531 -29.88 5.26 3.23
C TYR A 531 -28.62 5.68 4.03
N PRO A 532 -27.53 6.08 3.36
CA PRO A 532 -26.36 6.61 4.07
C PRO A 532 -26.73 7.97 4.71
N GLN A 533 -26.30 8.20 5.94
CA GLN A 533 -26.57 9.44 6.67
C GLN A 533 -25.28 10.19 6.97
N LYS A 534 -25.33 11.52 7.06
CA LYS A 534 -24.23 12.28 7.65
C LYS A 534 -24.15 11.97 9.16
N PRO A 535 -22.95 11.86 9.76
CA PRO A 535 -22.83 11.68 11.20
C PRO A 535 -23.31 12.93 11.96
N LEU A 536 -23.85 12.76 13.18
CA LEU A 536 -24.22 13.88 14.05
C LEU A 536 -23.00 14.57 14.66
N GLY A 537 -22.04 13.78 15.19
CA GLY A 537 -20.73 14.28 15.59
C GLY A 537 -19.78 14.34 14.38
N ILE A 538 -19.52 15.54 13.88
CA ILE A 538 -18.65 15.78 12.72
C ILE A 538 -17.32 16.40 13.15
N THR A 539 -16.24 16.09 12.43
CA THR A 539 -15.01 16.89 12.52
C THR A 539 -15.06 17.95 11.42
N ARG A 540 -14.44 19.12 11.66
CA ARG A 540 -14.34 20.15 10.62
C ARG A 540 -13.63 19.64 9.37
N SER A 541 -12.71 18.69 9.50
CA SER A 541 -12.02 18.07 8.36
C SER A 541 -12.96 17.27 7.43
N MET A 542 -14.11 16.80 7.91
CA MET A 542 -15.06 16.04 7.08
C MET A 542 -15.69 16.87 5.97
N SER A 543 -15.79 18.20 6.14
CA SER A 543 -16.30 19.10 5.11
C SER A 543 -15.35 19.14 3.92
N TYR A 544 -14.04 19.26 4.16
CA TYR A 544 -13.00 19.24 3.13
C TYR A 544 -12.88 17.87 2.44
N LEU A 545 -13.22 16.79 3.14
CA LEU A 545 -13.24 15.44 2.58
C LEU A 545 -14.55 15.09 1.86
N HIS A 546 -15.52 16.01 1.80
CA HIS A 546 -16.88 15.77 1.28
C HIS A 546 -17.56 14.53 1.89
N PHE A 547 -17.21 14.19 3.13
CA PHE A 547 -17.77 13.01 3.81
C PHE A 547 -19.25 13.22 4.19
N ARG A 548 -19.65 14.49 4.38
CA ARG A 548 -21.05 14.88 4.58
C ARG A 548 -21.92 14.62 3.35
N GLU A 549 -21.35 14.77 2.15
CA GLU A 549 -22.05 14.54 0.88
C GLU A 549 -22.10 13.05 0.51
N LEU A 550 -21.00 12.33 0.72
CA LEU A 550 -20.89 10.89 0.43
C LEU A 550 -20.55 10.06 1.68
N PRO A 551 -21.52 9.89 2.61
CA PRO A 551 -21.29 9.15 3.84
C PRO A 551 -21.26 7.63 3.63
N ALA A 552 -20.73 6.95 4.65
CA ALA A 552 -20.47 5.50 4.67
C ALA A 552 -21.02 4.79 5.93
N GLY A 553 -22.21 5.18 6.39
CA GLY A 553 -22.79 4.72 7.65
C GLY A 553 -24.14 5.35 7.96
N ILE A 554 -24.68 5.03 9.14
CA ILE A 554 -25.99 5.46 9.62
C ILE A 554 -25.85 5.82 11.11
N ASN A 555 -26.55 6.86 11.59
CA ASN A 555 -26.67 7.13 13.02
C ASN A 555 -27.64 6.12 13.62
N ALA A 556 -27.14 5.30 14.54
CA ALA A 556 -27.92 4.27 15.23
C ALA A 556 -28.13 4.68 16.68
N THR A 557 -29.31 4.42 17.25
CA THR A 557 -29.51 4.57 18.68
C THR A 557 -28.84 3.40 19.40
N VAL A 558 -27.79 3.68 20.18
CA VAL A 558 -26.98 2.67 20.85
C VAL A 558 -27.26 2.67 22.34
N ALA A 559 -27.58 1.49 22.88
CA ALA A 559 -27.64 1.23 24.32
C ALA A 559 -26.40 0.44 24.75
N ILE A 560 -25.73 0.89 25.81
CA ILE A 560 -24.61 0.16 26.42
C ILE A 560 -25.13 -0.58 27.66
N MET A 561 -25.45 -1.87 27.49
CA MET A 561 -25.97 -2.72 28.56
C MET A 561 -25.75 -4.21 28.26
N CYS A 562 -25.76 -5.05 29.30
CA CYS A 562 -25.84 -6.49 29.14
C CYS A 562 -27.31 -6.89 28.96
N TYR A 563 -27.65 -7.50 27.82
CA TYR A 563 -29.02 -7.96 27.54
C TYR A 563 -29.00 -9.36 26.96
N SER A 564 -29.72 -10.31 27.56
CA SER A 564 -29.87 -11.71 27.09
C SER A 564 -28.58 -12.55 26.87
N GLY A 565 -27.38 -11.97 27.03
CA GLY A 565 -26.09 -12.65 26.83
C GLY A 565 -25.58 -12.67 25.38
N TYR A 566 -26.43 -12.44 24.38
CA TYR A 566 -26.08 -12.47 22.94
C TYR A 566 -25.26 -11.28 22.43
N ASN A 567 -24.81 -10.38 23.33
CA ASN A 567 -23.86 -9.31 23.03
C ASN A 567 -22.48 -9.49 23.71
N GLN A 568 -22.18 -10.67 24.26
CA GLN A 568 -20.86 -10.99 24.82
C GLN A 568 -19.79 -11.18 23.73
N GLU A 569 -18.51 -11.02 24.09
CA GLU A 569 -17.36 -11.30 23.20
C GLU A 569 -17.46 -10.63 21.81
N ASP A 570 -17.61 -9.30 21.79
CA ASP A 570 -17.69 -8.45 20.59
C ASP A 570 -18.89 -8.73 19.67
N SER A 571 -19.90 -9.45 20.14
CA SER A 571 -21.19 -9.52 19.48
C SER A 571 -22.08 -8.32 19.85
N VAL A 572 -23.00 -7.99 18.95
CA VAL A 572 -23.96 -6.90 19.12
C VAL A 572 -25.37 -7.40 18.83
N ILE A 573 -26.34 -6.92 19.60
CA ILE A 573 -27.76 -7.21 19.38
C ILE A 573 -28.34 -6.11 18.51
N PHE A 574 -29.11 -6.47 17.49
CA PHE A 574 -29.75 -5.53 16.57
C PHE A 574 -31.27 -5.59 16.67
N SER A 575 -31.93 -4.46 16.42
CA SER A 575 -33.39 -4.42 16.23
C SER A 575 -33.78 -4.96 14.85
N GLN A 576 -34.49 -6.09 14.83
CA GLN A 576 -35.07 -6.68 13.63
C GLN A 576 -36.08 -5.73 13.00
N SER A 577 -36.92 -5.07 13.79
CA SER A 577 -37.91 -4.10 13.27
C SER A 577 -37.23 -2.92 12.58
N SER A 578 -36.06 -2.47 13.06
CA SER A 578 -35.26 -1.45 12.35
C SER A 578 -34.71 -1.98 11.03
N ILE A 579 -34.19 -3.22 11.01
CA ILE A 579 -33.73 -3.89 9.77
C ILE A 579 -34.87 -4.03 8.74
N ASP A 580 -36.07 -4.37 9.20
CA ASP A 580 -37.27 -4.52 8.37
C ASP A 580 -37.70 -3.19 7.75
N ARG A 581 -37.51 -2.07 8.46
CA ARG A 581 -37.70 -0.69 7.97
C ARG A 581 -36.61 -0.23 7.00
N GLY A 582 -35.53 -0.98 6.83
CA GLY A 582 -34.45 -0.67 5.89
C GLY A 582 -33.11 -0.28 6.51
N PHE A 583 -32.96 -0.41 7.83
CA PHE A 583 -31.71 -0.13 8.53
C PHE A 583 -30.54 -0.95 7.94
N PHE A 584 -29.46 -0.26 7.56
CA PHE A 584 -28.25 -0.82 6.96
C PHE A 584 -28.44 -1.73 5.73
N ARG A 585 -29.60 -1.72 5.04
CA ARG A 585 -29.76 -2.44 3.78
C ARG A 585 -28.77 -1.92 2.74
N SER A 586 -28.17 -2.84 2.00
CA SER A 586 -27.21 -2.52 0.95
C SER A 586 -27.54 -3.27 -0.33
N VAL A 587 -27.10 -2.71 -1.45
CA VAL A 587 -27.14 -3.34 -2.75
C VAL A 587 -25.72 -3.71 -3.17
N PHE A 588 -25.56 -4.96 -3.56
CA PHE A 588 -24.33 -5.49 -4.11
C PHE A 588 -24.47 -5.61 -5.62
N TYR A 589 -23.53 -4.99 -6.33
CA TYR A 589 -23.40 -5.12 -7.78
C TYR A 589 -22.19 -5.97 -8.12
N ARG A 590 -22.35 -6.83 -9.12
CA ARG A 590 -21.28 -7.64 -9.66
C ARG A 590 -21.34 -7.63 -11.18
N CYS A 591 -20.23 -7.27 -11.82
CA CYS A 591 -20.12 -7.31 -13.27
C CYS A 591 -19.33 -8.52 -13.74
N TYR A 592 -19.93 -9.29 -14.63
CA TYR A 592 -19.31 -10.31 -15.45
C TYR A 592 -18.93 -9.71 -16.80
N ARG A 593 -17.81 -10.15 -17.36
CA ARG A 593 -17.33 -9.68 -18.66
C ARG A 593 -16.87 -10.86 -19.49
N ASP A 594 -17.14 -10.82 -20.78
CA ASP A 594 -16.67 -11.80 -21.74
C ASP A 594 -16.41 -11.14 -23.11
N GLU A 595 -15.59 -11.78 -23.92
CA GLU A 595 -15.17 -11.31 -25.24
C GLU A 595 -15.11 -12.46 -26.24
N GLU A 596 -15.48 -12.23 -27.50
CA GLU A 596 -15.27 -13.21 -28.55
C GLU A 596 -13.78 -13.33 -28.87
N ARG A 597 -13.23 -14.55 -28.84
CA ARG A 597 -11.87 -14.82 -29.28
C ARG A 597 -11.89 -15.54 -30.63
N LYS A 598 -10.89 -15.23 -31.46
CA LYS A 598 -10.61 -16.04 -32.65
C LYS A 598 -9.81 -17.26 -32.23
N VAL A 599 -10.32 -18.44 -32.58
CA VAL A 599 -9.60 -19.70 -32.43
C VAL A 599 -8.88 -19.94 -33.75
N TYR A 600 -7.57 -20.10 -33.68
CA TYR A 600 -6.74 -20.41 -34.85
C TYR A 600 -6.42 -21.89 -34.82
N PHE A 601 -6.72 -22.56 -35.93
CA PHE A 601 -6.55 -24.01 -36.08
C PHE A 601 -5.20 -24.36 -36.71
N SER A 602 -4.67 -25.53 -36.35
CA SER A 602 -3.37 -26.06 -36.72
C SER A 602 -3.40 -26.57 -38.17
N GLY A 603 -3.37 -25.67 -39.15
CA GLY A 603 -3.45 -26.04 -40.57
C GLY A 603 -3.96 -24.92 -41.48
N ASP A 604 -4.42 -23.82 -40.91
CA ASP A 604 -4.92 -22.67 -41.64
C ASP A 604 -3.75 -21.91 -42.29
N ARG A 605 -3.48 -22.20 -43.58
CA ARG A 605 -2.48 -21.50 -44.40
C ARG A 605 -2.98 -20.16 -44.94
N GLY A 606 -4.19 -19.73 -44.56
CA GLY A 606 -4.71 -18.39 -44.81
C GLY A 606 -4.20 -17.42 -43.74
N GLY A 607 -3.98 -16.16 -44.10
CA GLY A 607 -3.56 -15.12 -43.17
C GLY A 607 -4.52 -14.90 -41.98
N PRO A 608 -4.34 -13.83 -41.17
CA PRO A 608 -5.06 -13.58 -39.91
C PRO A 608 -6.61 -13.49 -39.98
N GLU A 609 -7.19 -13.69 -41.16
CA GLU A 609 -8.62 -13.68 -41.48
C GLU A 609 -9.27 -15.08 -41.48
N SER A 610 -8.51 -16.17 -41.52
CA SER A 610 -9.04 -17.54 -41.74
C SER A 610 -9.59 -18.26 -40.48
N GLY A 611 -9.26 -17.77 -39.28
CA GLY A 611 -9.70 -18.40 -38.02
C GLY A 611 -11.19 -18.29 -37.72
N ARG A 612 -11.83 -19.40 -37.31
CA ARG A 612 -13.23 -19.41 -36.85
C ARG A 612 -13.35 -18.67 -35.50
N SER A 613 -14.34 -17.79 -35.36
CA SER A 613 -14.58 -17.05 -34.12
C SER A 613 -15.47 -17.82 -33.16
N GLU A 614 -15.21 -17.69 -31.86
CA GLU A 614 -16.23 -17.93 -30.84
C GLU A 614 -17.44 -17.05 -31.13
N LYS A 615 -18.64 -17.55 -30.87
CA LYS A 615 -19.89 -16.80 -31.04
C LYS A 615 -20.70 -16.85 -29.75
N PHE A 616 -21.35 -15.73 -29.43
CA PHE A 616 -22.38 -15.72 -28.39
C PHE A 616 -23.62 -16.46 -28.92
N GLU A 617 -23.81 -17.70 -28.47
CA GLU A 617 -24.93 -18.55 -28.89
C GLU A 617 -25.39 -19.38 -27.65
N ARG A 618 -26.71 -19.34 -27.37
CA ARG A 618 -27.52 -19.92 -26.25
C ARG A 618 -27.43 -19.27 -24.85
N PRO A 619 -28.58 -18.88 -24.26
CA PRO A 619 -29.03 -19.61 -23.06
C PRO A 619 -30.55 -19.69 -23.01
N SER A 620 -31.14 -20.83 -23.41
CA SER A 620 -32.55 -21.25 -23.24
C SER A 620 -33.73 -20.26 -23.39
N ARG A 621 -33.56 -18.98 -23.71
CA ARG A 621 -34.63 -17.96 -23.75
C ARG A 621 -34.50 -16.87 -24.83
N GLU A 622 -33.34 -16.62 -25.47
CA GLU A 622 -33.18 -15.62 -26.56
C GLU A 622 -32.15 -16.04 -27.64
N THR A 623 -32.17 -15.37 -28.81
CA THR A 623 -31.30 -15.66 -29.98
C THR A 623 -29.83 -15.29 -29.80
N ASP A 624 -29.54 -14.29 -28.96
CA ASP A 624 -28.24 -13.59 -28.97
C ASP A 624 -27.24 -14.10 -27.92
N GLY A 625 -27.61 -15.14 -27.15
CA GLY A 625 -26.69 -15.71 -26.15
C GLY A 625 -26.66 -14.96 -24.81
N LEU A 626 -27.50 -13.94 -24.58
CA LEU A 626 -27.45 -13.09 -23.38
C LEU A 626 -28.78 -13.10 -22.60
N VAL A 627 -28.72 -12.76 -21.31
CA VAL A 627 -29.91 -12.65 -20.44
C VAL A 627 -30.36 -11.19 -20.40
N PRO A 628 -31.65 -10.87 -20.62
CA PRO A 628 -32.13 -9.49 -20.60
C PRO A 628 -32.16 -8.90 -19.18
N PRO A 629 -32.01 -7.57 -19.03
CA PRO A 629 -32.19 -6.88 -17.76
C PRO A 629 -33.55 -7.14 -17.11
N GLY A 630 -33.57 -7.26 -15.78
CA GLY A 630 -34.77 -7.54 -14.98
C GLY A 630 -34.99 -9.01 -14.66
N VAL A 631 -34.31 -9.94 -15.34
CA VAL A 631 -34.45 -11.38 -15.08
C VAL A 631 -33.76 -11.77 -13.79
N ARG A 632 -34.44 -12.58 -12.98
CA ARG A 632 -33.85 -13.22 -11.79
C ARG A 632 -32.96 -14.38 -12.22
N VAL A 633 -31.73 -14.40 -11.72
CA VAL A 633 -30.72 -15.43 -11.97
C VAL A 633 -30.18 -15.97 -10.65
N SER A 634 -29.85 -17.26 -10.62
CA SER A 634 -29.40 -17.97 -9.42
C SER A 634 -28.36 -19.03 -9.73
N GLY A 635 -27.34 -19.14 -8.88
CA GLY A 635 -26.44 -20.29 -8.83
C GLY A 635 -25.69 -20.54 -10.15
N ASP A 636 -25.99 -21.66 -10.79
CA ASP A 636 -25.33 -22.15 -12.01
C ASP A 636 -26.02 -21.67 -13.30
N ASP A 637 -26.97 -20.74 -13.21
CA ASP A 637 -27.63 -20.14 -14.38
C ASP A 637 -26.60 -19.51 -15.33
N ILE A 638 -26.74 -19.81 -16.62
CA ILE A 638 -25.88 -19.25 -17.66
C ILE A 638 -26.31 -17.80 -17.95
N ILE A 639 -25.40 -16.87 -17.70
CA ILE A 639 -25.63 -15.43 -17.93
C ILE A 639 -25.08 -14.95 -19.28
N ILE A 640 -24.01 -15.60 -19.75
CA ILE A 640 -23.39 -15.33 -21.05
C ILE A 640 -23.17 -16.67 -21.74
N GLY A 641 -24.00 -16.91 -22.75
CA GLY A 641 -23.94 -18.02 -23.68
C GLY A 641 -22.84 -17.87 -24.69
N LYS A 642 -21.88 -18.79 -24.71
CA LYS A 642 -20.73 -18.70 -25.60
C LYS A 642 -20.33 -20.07 -26.10
N THR A 643 -20.08 -20.16 -27.40
CA THR A 643 -19.61 -21.39 -28.04
C THR A 643 -18.27 -21.18 -28.73
N ALA A 644 -17.38 -22.16 -28.60
CA ALA A 644 -16.08 -22.20 -29.26
C ALA A 644 -16.07 -23.32 -30.31
N PRO A 645 -15.67 -23.07 -31.56
CA PRO A 645 -15.58 -24.10 -32.58
C PRO A 645 -14.47 -25.10 -32.22
N VAL A 646 -14.72 -26.40 -32.43
CA VAL A 646 -13.73 -27.47 -32.19
C VAL A 646 -13.16 -27.95 -33.53
N GLU A 647 -11.88 -28.27 -33.51
CA GLU A 647 -11.17 -28.86 -34.65
C GLU A 647 -11.63 -30.34 -34.78
N PRO A 648 -12.15 -30.78 -35.94
CA PRO A 648 -12.51 -32.19 -36.11
C PRO A 648 -11.24 -33.05 -36.06
N ARG A 649 -11.18 -34.01 -35.13
CA ARG A 649 -10.03 -34.92 -35.01
C ARG A 649 -9.99 -35.90 -36.18
N ALA A 650 -8.81 -36.11 -36.75
CA ALA A 650 -8.59 -37.05 -37.85
C ALA A 650 -9.02 -38.51 -37.53
N GLU A 651 -8.97 -38.91 -36.25
CA GLU A 651 -9.36 -40.25 -35.79
C GLU A 651 -10.89 -40.46 -35.74
N GLU A 652 -11.70 -39.39 -35.65
CA GLU A 652 -13.17 -39.46 -35.59
C GLU A 652 -13.82 -39.56 -36.99
N LEU A 653 -13.03 -39.46 -38.06
CA LEU A 653 -13.50 -39.57 -39.45
C LEU A 653 -13.74 -41.02 -39.91
N GLN A 654 -13.23 -42.03 -39.20
CA GLN A 654 -13.41 -43.44 -39.56
C GLN A 654 -14.78 -44.00 -39.12
N ASP A 655 -15.35 -43.45 -38.05
CA ASP A 655 -16.71 -43.76 -37.61
C ASP A 655 -17.68 -42.66 -38.10
N ALA A 656 -18.18 -42.81 -39.33
CA ALA A 656 -19.05 -41.86 -40.03
C ALA A 656 -20.41 -41.52 -39.34
N GLY A 657 -20.64 -41.99 -38.11
CA GLY A 657 -21.81 -41.67 -37.28
C GLY A 657 -21.50 -40.88 -35.99
N ALA A 658 -20.23 -40.55 -35.70
CA ALA A 658 -19.82 -40.01 -34.40
C ALA A 658 -19.33 -38.54 -34.40
N ALA A 659 -19.50 -37.78 -35.49
CA ALA A 659 -19.26 -36.33 -35.50
C ALA A 659 -20.37 -35.59 -34.73
N ARG A 660 -20.48 -35.82 -33.40
CA ARG A 660 -21.64 -35.37 -32.62
C ARG A 660 -21.64 -33.88 -32.26
N TYR A 661 -20.50 -33.19 -32.28
CA TYR A 661 -20.43 -31.78 -31.84
C TYR A 661 -19.39 -30.94 -32.60
N GLU A 662 -19.86 -29.98 -33.41
CA GLU A 662 -19.00 -28.98 -34.10
C GLU A 662 -18.50 -27.85 -33.18
N LYS A 663 -19.18 -27.65 -32.04
CA LYS A 663 -18.96 -26.53 -31.11
C LYS A 663 -18.89 -27.04 -29.67
N ARG A 664 -17.95 -26.51 -28.91
CA ARG A 664 -17.80 -26.70 -27.47
C ARG A 664 -18.41 -25.52 -26.73
N ASP A 665 -19.07 -25.82 -25.62
CA ASP A 665 -19.58 -24.78 -24.72
C ASP A 665 -18.43 -24.09 -23.96
N ALA A 666 -18.42 -22.76 -24.02
CA ALA A 666 -17.50 -21.86 -23.35
C ALA A 666 -18.26 -20.78 -22.56
N SER A 667 -19.53 -21.04 -22.23
CA SER A 667 -20.42 -20.12 -21.53
C SER A 667 -19.93 -19.76 -20.14
N THR A 668 -20.30 -18.56 -19.69
CA THR A 668 -20.01 -18.08 -18.34
C THR A 668 -21.28 -18.18 -17.48
N PRO A 669 -21.31 -19.06 -16.46
CA PRO A 669 -22.39 -19.09 -15.49
C PRO A 669 -22.22 -18.03 -14.40
N LEU A 670 -23.29 -17.80 -13.65
CA LEU A 670 -23.24 -17.12 -12.35
C LEU A 670 -22.41 -17.96 -11.36
N ARG A 671 -22.03 -17.38 -10.23
CA ARG A 671 -21.39 -18.14 -9.15
C ARG A 671 -22.46 -18.91 -8.37
N SER A 672 -22.19 -20.17 -8.08
CA SER A 672 -23.09 -21.09 -7.37
C SER A 672 -23.71 -20.53 -6.07
N SER A 673 -22.98 -19.72 -5.32
CA SER A 673 -23.44 -19.11 -4.05
C SER A 673 -24.15 -17.76 -4.21
N GLU A 674 -24.29 -17.25 -5.43
CA GLU A 674 -24.85 -15.93 -5.70
C GLU A 674 -26.22 -16.03 -6.38
N ALA A 675 -27.12 -15.13 -5.98
CA ALA A 675 -28.42 -14.95 -6.61
C ALA A 675 -28.76 -13.46 -6.67
N GLY A 676 -29.48 -13.07 -7.71
CA GLY A 676 -29.83 -11.66 -7.91
C GLY A 676 -30.65 -11.43 -9.18
N TYR A 677 -30.76 -10.17 -9.55
CA TYR A 677 -31.43 -9.74 -10.77
C TYR A 677 -30.40 -9.16 -11.73
N VAL A 678 -30.56 -9.43 -13.03
CA VAL A 678 -29.76 -8.74 -14.06
C VAL A 678 -30.17 -7.27 -14.05
N ASP A 679 -29.20 -6.40 -13.87
CA ASP A 679 -29.41 -4.97 -13.70
C ASP A 679 -29.19 -4.23 -15.01
N GLN A 680 -28.05 -4.47 -15.68
CA GLN A 680 -27.71 -3.88 -16.96
C GLN A 680 -26.86 -4.85 -17.79
N VAL A 681 -27.10 -4.86 -19.10
CA VAL A 681 -26.29 -5.60 -20.09
C VAL A 681 -25.73 -4.59 -21.06
N LEU A 682 -24.40 -4.57 -21.18
CA LEU A 682 -23.68 -3.70 -22.11
C LEU A 682 -23.04 -4.57 -23.19
N LEU A 683 -23.47 -4.37 -24.43
CA LEU A 683 -22.84 -4.92 -25.63
C LEU A 683 -22.03 -3.80 -26.30
N THR A 684 -20.74 -4.02 -26.53
CA THR A 684 -19.87 -3.09 -27.23
C THR A 684 -18.86 -3.85 -28.08
N THR A 685 -18.09 -3.15 -28.90
CA THR A 685 -16.92 -3.71 -29.59
C THR A 685 -15.64 -3.34 -28.85
N ASN A 686 -14.69 -4.27 -28.79
CA ASN A 686 -13.35 -4.02 -28.28
C ASN A 686 -12.51 -3.24 -29.30
N GLN A 687 -11.32 -2.78 -28.89
CA GLN A 687 -10.34 -2.11 -29.77
C GLN A 687 -9.95 -2.95 -31.01
N GLU A 688 -10.15 -4.26 -30.94
CA GLU A 688 -9.88 -5.22 -32.03
C GLU A 688 -11.12 -5.49 -32.91
N GLY A 689 -12.20 -4.74 -32.74
CA GLY A 689 -13.46 -4.90 -33.48
C GLY A 689 -14.32 -6.11 -33.06
N ARG A 690 -13.89 -6.87 -32.04
CA ARG A 690 -14.60 -8.06 -31.54
C ARG A 690 -15.73 -7.69 -30.59
N LYS A 691 -16.82 -8.46 -30.58
CA LYS A 691 -17.91 -8.25 -29.63
C LYS A 691 -17.42 -8.49 -28.20
N PHE A 692 -17.83 -7.59 -27.31
CA PHE A 692 -17.46 -7.56 -25.91
C PHE A 692 -18.70 -7.27 -25.08
N VAL A 693 -18.93 -8.11 -24.07
CA VAL A 693 -20.16 -8.06 -23.27
C VAL A 693 -19.80 -7.85 -21.81
N LYS A 694 -20.58 -7.00 -21.14
CA LYS A 694 -20.61 -6.90 -19.69
C LYS A 694 -22.02 -7.04 -19.17
N VAL A 695 -22.23 -7.99 -18.27
CA VAL A 695 -23.51 -8.22 -17.59
C VAL A 695 -23.35 -7.85 -16.12
N ARG A 696 -24.12 -6.87 -15.64
CA ARG A 696 -24.16 -6.46 -14.24
C ARG A 696 -25.35 -7.11 -13.56
N ILE A 697 -25.08 -7.75 -12.42
CA ILE A 697 -26.07 -8.40 -11.56
C ILE A 697 -26.16 -7.62 -10.26
N ARG A 698 -27.38 -7.41 -9.80
CA ARG A 698 -27.72 -6.71 -8.57
C ARG A 698 -28.35 -7.67 -7.57
N SER A 699 -27.82 -7.67 -6.35
CA SER A 699 -28.32 -8.46 -5.22
C SER A 699 -28.54 -7.55 -4.02
N VAL A 700 -29.68 -7.70 -3.34
CA VAL A 700 -29.97 -6.92 -2.13
C VAL A 700 -29.46 -7.70 -0.93
N ARG A 701 -28.69 -7.04 -0.08
CA ARG A 701 -28.11 -7.63 1.14
C ARG A 701 -28.74 -6.98 2.35
N VAL A 702 -29.63 -7.72 3.00
CA VAL A 702 -30.22 -7.35 4.29
C VAL A 702 -29.23 -7.72 5.39
N PRO A 703 -29.03 -6.88 6.43
CA PRO A 703 -28.25 -7.27 7.60
C PRO A 703 -28.78 -8.55 8.24
N GLN A 704 -27.86 -9.45 8.60
CA GLN A 704 -28.20 -10.73 9.25
C GLN A 704 -27.14 -11.12 10.28
N ILE A 705 -27.44 -12.14 11.07
CA ILE A 705 -26.53 -12.69 12.09
C ILE A 705 -25.18 -13.07 11.45
N GLY A 706 -24.08 -12.65 12.08
CA GLY A 706 -22.73 -12.87 11.57
C GLY A 706 -22.17 -11.78 10.64
N ASP A 707 -23.00 -10.85 10.15
CA ASP A 707 -22.51 -9.68 9.42
C ASP A 707 -21.72 -8.74 10.34
N LYS A 708 -20.69 -8.09 9.78
CA LYS A 708 -19.78 -7.23 10.56
C LYS A 708 -20.15 -5.75 10.49
N PHE A 709 -20.18 -5.14 11.66
CA PHE A 709 -20.39 -3.70 11.86
C PHE A 709 -19.24 -3.13 12.68
N ALA A 710 -19.03 -1.82 12.58
CA ALA A 710 -18.06 -1.12 13.41
C ALA A 710 -18.54 0.28 13.79
N SER A 711 -18.20 0.73 15.00
CA SER A 711 -18.27 2.16 15.36
C SER A 711 -17.11 2.93 14.74
N ARG A 712 -17.06 4.25 14.94
CA ARG A 712 -15.90 5.08 14.53
C ARG A 712 -14.70 5.01 15.47
N HIS A 713 -14.71 4.13 16.48
CA HIS A 713 -13.67 4.05 17.51
C HIS A 713 -12.88 2.74 17.46
N GLY A 714 -12.84 2.07 16.30
CA GLY A 714 -12.08 0.82 16.13
C GLY A 714 -12.69 -0.35 16.91
N GLN A 715 -14.00 -0.31 17.17
CA GLN A 715 -14.77 -1.41 17.74
C GLN A 715 -15.58 -2.07 16.64
N LYS A 716 -15.11 -3.24 16.19
CA LYS A 716 -15.84 -4.10 15.26
C LYS A 716 -16.60 -5.16 16.04
N GLY A 717 -17.80 -5.50 15.58
CA GLY A 717 -18.59 -6.59 16.13
C GLY A 717 -19.41 -7.28 15.05
N THR A 718 -19.89 -8.49 15.38
CA THR A 718 -20.83 -9.24 14.54
C THR A 718 -22.21 -9.22 15.17
N ILE A 719 -23.26 -9.21 14.36
CA ILE A 719 -24.62 -9.40 14.88
C ILE A 719 -24.69 -10.78 15.54
N GLY A 720 -25.00 -10.83 16.84
CA GLY A 720 -25.17 -12.06 17.60
C GLY A 720 -26.60 -12.59 17.50
N ILE A 721 -27.58 -11.70 17.67
CA ILE A 721 -29.02 -11.99 17.50
C ILE A 721 -29.75 -10.71 17.09
N THR A 722 -30.94 -10.88 16.53
CA THR A 722 -31.87 -9.78 16.26
C THR A 722 -33.16 -9.97 17.05
N TYR A 723 -33.67 -8.91 17.67
CA TYR A 723 -34.95 -8.90 18.38
C TYR A 723 -35.92 -7.93 17.73
N ARG A 724 -37.21 -8.25 17.75
CA ARG A 724 -38.24 -7.31 17.29
C ARG A 724 -38.47 -6.22 18.34
N GLN A 725 -39.14 -5.13 17.94
CA GLN A 725 -39.33 -3.95 18.79
C GLN A 725 -40.00 -4.29 20.13
N GLU A 726 -40.93 -5.24 20.15
CA GLU A 726 -41.63 -5.71 21.35
C GLU A 726 -40.71 -6.39 22.39
N ASP A 727 -39.64 -7.03 21.95
CA ASP A 727 -38.68 -7.71 22.82
C ASP A 727 -37.54 -6.78 23.25
N MET A 728 -37.35 -5.66 22.55
CA MET A 728 -36.27 -4.71 22.85
C MET A 728 -36.58 -3.89 24.11
N PRO A 729 -35.56 -3.53 24.91
CA PRO A 729 -35.75 -2.62 26.03
C PRO A 729 -36.13 -1.23 25.51
N PHE A 730 -36.99 -0.52 26.24
CA PHE A 730 -37.47 0.81 25.86
C PHE A 730 -37.37 1.80 27.02
N ASN A 731 -37.24 3.09 26.72
CA ASN A 731 -37.29 4.16 27.72
C ASN A 731 -38.74 4.63 27.97
N CYS A 732 -38.94 5.57 28.89
CA CYS A 732 -40.27 6.15 29.18
C CYS A 732 -40.93 6.89 28.00
N GLU A 733 -40.15 7.27 26.98
CA GLU A 733 -40.65 7.89 25.74
C GLU A 733 -41.04 6.84 24.68
N GLY A 734 -40.76 5.55 24.93
CA GLY A 734 -40.97 4.46 23.98
C GLY A 734 -39.85 4.29 22.95
N ILE A 735 -38.70 4.94 23.15
CA ILE A 735 -37.51 4.77 22.31
C ILE A 735 -36.87 3.42 22.61
N THR A 736 -36.81 2.57 21.59
CA THR A 736 -36.05 1.31 21.59
C THR A 736 -34.72 1.51 20.87
N PRO A 737 -33.59 0.97 21.38
CA PRO A 737 -32.30 1.09 20.71
C PRO A 737 -32.27 0.26 19.43
N ASP A 738 -31.51 0.72 18.44
CA ASP A 738 -31.25 -0.05 17.22
C ASP A 738 -30.16 -1.10 17.44
N ILE A 739 -29.18 -0.77 18.30
CA ILE A 739 -28.02 -1.61 18.61
C ILE A 739 -27.81 -1.64 20.13
N ILE A 740 -27.58 -2.83 20.68
CA ILE A 740 -27.13 -2.99 22.07
C ILE A 740 -25.70 -3.52 22.08
N VAL A 741 -24.81 -2.75 22.71
CA VAL A 741 -23.39 -3.07 22.88
C VAL A 741 -23.12 -3.46 24.32
N ASN A 742 -22.22 -4.41 24.52
CA ASN A 742 -21.85 -4.84 25.85
C ASN A 742 -20.90 -3.83 26.54
N PRO A 743 -21.20 -3.43 27.80
CA PRO A 743 -20.34 -2.57 28.61
C PRO A 743 -18.89 -3.04 28.74
N HIS A 744 -18.63 -4.35 28.77
CA HIS A 744 -17.29 -4.91 28.91
C HIS A 744 -16.36 -4.56 27.73
N ALA A 745 -16.91 -4.09 26.61
CA ALA A 745 -16.14 -3.63 25.47
C ALA A 745 -15.42 -2.29 25.71
N ILE A 746 -15.80 -1.51 26.74
CA ILE A 746 -15.23 -0.17 26.99
C ILE A 746 -13.97 -0.21 27.86
N PRO A 747 -13.92 -0.85 29.05
CA PRO A 747 -12.79 -0.70 29.97
C PRO A 747 -11.47 -1.22 29.42
N SER A 748 -11.46 -2.40 28.79
CA SER A 748 -10.25 -3.01 28.22
C SER A 748 -9.73 -2.27 26.97
N ARG A 749 -10.59 -1.48 26.33
CA ARG A 749 -10.30 -0.79 25.06
C ARG A 749 -10.04 0.69 25.23
N MET A 750 -10.48 1.26 26.35
CA MET A 750 -10.35 2.67 26.71
C MET A 750 -10.78 3.62 25.57
N THR A 751 -11.89 3.28 24.90
CA THR A 751 -12.48 4.08 23.82
C THR A 751 -13.45 5.11 24.39
N ILE A 752 -12.93 6.07 25.16
CA ILE A 752 -13.75 7.09 25.82
C ILE A 752 -14.39 8.02 24.78
N GLY A 753 -13.71 8.27 23.65
CA GLY A 753 -14.28 9.02 22.53
C GLY A 753 -15.63 8.47 22.05
N HIS A 754 -15.88 7.16 22.15
CA HIS A 754 -17.18 6.55 21.80
C HIS A 754 -18.29 7.08 22.72
N LEU A 755 -18.05 7.12 24.03
CA LEU A 755 -19.03 7.63 25.00
C LEU A 755 -19.26 9.14 24.80
N VAL A 756 -18.20 9.90 24.53
CA VAL A 756 -18.31 11.34 24.24
C VAL A 756 -19.06 11.59 22.94
N GLU A 757 -18.84 10.78 21.89
CA GLU A 757 -19.60 10.83 20.63
C GLU A 757 -21.09 10.60 20.90
N CYS A 758 -21.47 9.61 21.70
CA CYS A 758 -22.86 9.35 22.06
C CYS A 758 -23.51 10.56 22.74
N LEU A 759 -22.83 11.17 23.72
CA LEU A 759 -23.35 12.33 24.44
C LEU A 759 -23.50 13.55 23.53
N LEU A 760 -22.46 13.87 22.77
CA LEU A 760 -22.49 14.99 21.84
C LEU A 760 -23.58 14.81 20.79
N SER A 761 -23.69 13.61 20.22
CA SER A 761 -24.69 13.30 19.20
C SER A 761 -26.10 13.36 19.76
N LYS A 762 -26.30 12.99 21.03
CA LYS A 762 -27.59 13.14 21.72
C LYS A 762 -27.98 14.61 21.86
N VAL A 763 -27.07 15.45 22.35
CA VAL A 763 -27.31 16.90 22.43
C VAL A 763 -27.58 17.47 21.03
N SER A 764 -26.79 17.08 20.03
CA SER A 764 -26.94 17.51 18.64
C SER A 764 -28.32 17.13 18.06
N SER A 765 -28.83 15.94 18.39
CA SER A 765 -30.17 15.51 17.96
C SER A 765 -31.30 16.31 18.63
N LEU A 766 -31.08 16.82 19.84
CA LEU A 766 -32.07 17.62 20.59
C LEU A 766 -32.03 19.10 20.19
N THR A 767 -30.83 19.66 19.96
CA THR A 767 -30.68 21.05 19.52
C THR A 767 -31.04 21.24 18.05
N GLY A 768 -30.87 20.19 17.23
CA GLY A 768 -31.00 20.27 15.77
C GLY A 768 -29.73 20.75 15.06
N ASP A 769 -28.63 20.93 15.81
CA ASP A 769 -27.34 21.38 15.29
C ASP A 769 -26.38 20.21 15.04
N GLU A 770 -25.33 20.44 14.23
CA GLU A 770 -24.24 19.48 14.05
C GLU A 770 -23.20 19.64 15.17
N GLY A 771 -22.84 18.53 15.84
CA GLY A 771 -21.89 18.56 16.94
C GLY A 771 -20.44 18.60 16.44
N ASP A 772 -19.63 19.55 16.95
CA ASP A 772 -18.20 19.64 16.64
C ASP A 772 -17.39 18.64 17.48
N ALA A 773 -16.87 17.62 16.82
CA ALA A 773 -16.04 16.55 17.40
C ALA A 773 -14.57 16.63 16.95
N THR A 774 -14.12 17.81 16.51
CA THR A 774 -12.75 18.04 16.05
C THR A 774 -11.75 17.82 17.20
N PRO A 775 -10.64 17.07 16.98
CA PRO A 775 -9.62 16.88 18.01
C PRO A 775 -8.96 18.19 18.41
N PHE A 776 -8.51 18.26 19.67
CA PHE A 776 -7.86 19.45 20.25
C PHE A 776 -8.74 20.71 20.29
N ALA A 777 -10.05 20.57 20.09
CA ALA A 777 -11.00 21.66 20.29
C ALA A 777 -11.23 21.92 21.79
N SER A 778 -11.76 23.09 22.11
CA SER A 778 -12.07 23.50 23.49
C SER A 778 -13.35 22.87 24.05
N VAL A 779 -14.04 22.00 23.30
CA VAL A 779 -15.30 21.38 23.72
C VAL A 779 -15.02 20.39 24.84
N THR A 780 -15.62 20.61 26.01
CA THR A 780 -15.47 19.72 27.17
C THR A 780 -16.72 18.87 27.39
N VAL A 781 -16.54 17.71 28.06
CA VAL A 781 -17.65 16.82 28.43
C VAL A 781 -18.61 17.51 29.40
N ASP A 782 -18.13 18.43 30.23
CA ASP A 782 -18.96 19.15 31.19
C ASP A 782 -19.89 20.15 30.51
N ASP A 783 -19.45 20.78 29.42
CA ASP A 783 -20.30 21.68 28.63
C ASP A 783 -21.42 20.90 27.93
N ILE A 784 -21.10 19.74 27.35
CA ILE A 784 -22.10 18.82 26.78
C ILE A 784 -23.08 18.37 27.86
N SER A 785 -22.59 18.06 29.05
CA SER A 785 -23.42 17.59 30.18
C SER A 785 -24.39 18.67 30.68
N LYS A 786 -23.98 19.95 30.71
CA LYS A 786 -24.85 21.08 31.05
C LYS A 786 -25.95 21.27 30.02
N LEU A 787 -25.61 21.22 28.73
CA LEU A 787 -26.59 21.31 27.65
C LEU A 787 -27.63 20.19 27.74
N LEU A 788 -27.18 18.96 27.99
CA LEU A 788 -28.08 17.81 28.13
C LEU A 788 -29.04 17.97 29.32
N GLN A 789 -28.56 18.53 30.44
CA GLN A 789 -29.41 18.84 31.60
C GLN A 789 -30.48 19.89 31.29
N ASN A 790 -30.14 20.91 30.49
CA ASN A 790 -31.08 21.96 30.11
C ASN A 790 -32.28 21.41 29.32
N PHE A 791 -32.09 20.30 28.59
CA PHE A 791 -33.16 19.58 27.88
C PHE A 791 -33.92 18.58 28.76
N GLY A 792 -33.68 18.54 30.08
CA GLY A 792 -34.39 17.66 31.01
C GLY A 792 -33.89 16.22 31.05
N TYR A 793 -32.81 15.89 30.34
CA TYR A 793 -32.16 14.57 30.43
C TYR A 793 -31.12 14.55 31.55
N GLN A 794 -30.75 13.35 31.99
CA GLN A 794 -29.68 13.20 32.97
C GLN A 794 -28.32 13.64 32.39
N LYS A 795 -27.57 14.43 33.16
CA LYS A 795 -26.28 15.05 32.76
C LYS A 795 -25.31 14.11 32.02
N ARG A 796 -25.24 12.85 32.43
CA ARG A 796 -24.29 11.84 31.94
C ARG A 796 -24.89 10.91 30.87
N GLY A 797 -26.08 11.20 30.35
CA GLY A 797 -26.71 10.42 29.28
C GLY A 797 -27.32 9.09 29.70
N PHE A 798 -27.42 8.83 30.99
CA PHE A 798 -28.09 7.63 31.49
C PHE A 798 -29.60 7.81 31.56
N GLU A 799 -30.35 6.80 31.14
CA GLU A 799 -31.81 6.79 31.13
C GLU A 799 -32.37 5.57 31.87
N VAL A 800 -33.61 5.72 32.34
CA VAL A 800 -34.37 4.60 32.89
C VAL A 800 -34.99 3.82 31.74
N MET A 801 -34.68 2.53 31.65
CA MET A 801 -35.26 1.62 30.66
C MET A 801 -36.03 0.47 31.32
N TYR A 802 -36.96 -0.08 30.55
CA TYR A 802 -37.85 -1.18 30.89
C TYR A 802 -37.51 -2.40 30.04
N ASN A 803 -37.72 -3.60 30.59
CA ASN A 803 -37.50 -4.84 29.87
C ASN A 803 -38.67 -5.11 28.92
N GLY A 804 -38.40 -5.32 27.63
CA GLY A 804 -39.42 -5.62 26.61
C GLY A 804 -40.29 -6.85 26.95
N HIS A 805 -39.71 -7.89 27.56
CA HIS A 805 -40.46 -9.12 27.85
C HIS A 805 -41.40 -9.04 29.06
N THR A 806 -41.02 -8.28 30.09
CA THR A 806 -41.77 -8.26 31.37
C THR A 806 -42.45 -6.93 31.66
N GLY A 807 -42.11 -5.88 30.91
CA GLY A 807 -42.54 -4.50 31.18
C GLY A 807 -41.99 -3.92 32.48
N ARG A 808 -41.29 -4.73 33.31
CA ARG A 808 -40.68 -4.25 34.54
C ARG A 808 -39.54 -3.32 34.19
N ARG A 809 -39.41 -2.26 34.99
CA ARG A 809 -38.19 -1.46 35.00
C ARG A 809 -37.01 -2.41 35.25
N LEU A 810 -35.87 -2.12 34.63
CA LEU A 810 -34.65 -2.90 34.84
C LEU A 810 -34.08 -2.62 36.25
N GLU A 811 -34.87 -2.93 37.28
CA GLU A 811 -34.67 -2.62 38.71
C GLU A 811 -33.59 -3.47 39.35
N ARG A 812 -33.37 -4.69 38.84
CA ARG A 812 -32.38 -5.63 39.40
C ARG A 812 -30.93 -5.17 39.22
N LEU A 813 -30.71 -4.02 38.60
CA LEU A 813 -29.40 -3.51 38.21
C LEU A 813 -29.03 -2.18 38.91
N GLU A 814 -29.93 -1.46 39.60
CA GLU A 814 -29.76 -0.05 40.04
C GLU A 814 -29.26 0.94 38.94
N SER A 815 -28.90 0.44 37.76
CA SER A 815 -28.14 1.13 36.76
C SER A 815 -29.08 1.69 35.71
N SER A 816 -29.21 3.01 35.71
CA SER A 816 -29.62 3.74 34.52
C SER A 816 -28.72 3.36 33.33
N ILE A 817 -29.30 3.11 32.16
CA ILE A 817 -28.59 2.61 30.98
C ILE A 817 -28.11 3.79 30.14
N PHE A 818 -26.87 3.72 29.67
CA PHE A 818 -26.32 4.74 28.79
C PHE A 818 -26.90 4.58 27.39
N LEU A 819 -27.64 5.58 26.93
CA LEU A 819 -28.37 5.59 25.66
C LEU A 819 -28.06 6.87 24.88
N GLY A 820 -27.69 6.73 23.62
CA GLY A 820 -27.52 7.86 22.72
C GLY A 820 -27.27 7.44 21.27
N PRO A 821 -27.46 8.36 20.31
CA PRO A 821 -27.14 8.09 18.91
C PRO A 821 -25.63 8.04 18.67
N THR A 822 -25.18 7.10 17.84
CA THR A 822 -23.78 6.93 17.44
C THR A 822 -23.69 6.55 15.98
N TYR A 823 -22.67 7.03 15.29
CA TYR A 823 -22.50 6.70 13.89
C TYR A 823 -21.85 5.33 13.70
N TYR A 824 -22.61 4.39 13.12
CA TYR A 824 -22.15 3.03 12.84
C TYR A 824 -21.91 2.80 11.34
N GLN A 825 -20.98 1.90 11.05
CA GLN A 825 -20.55 1.53 9.70
C GLN A 825 -20.81 0.04 9.46
N ARG A 826 -21.48 -0.29 8.35
CA ARG A 826 -21.55 -1.67 7.86
C ARG A 826 -20.29 -1.99 7.08
N LEU A 827 -19.63 -3.09 7.40
CA LEU A 827 -18.40 -3.52 6.72
C LEU A 827 -18.73 -4.47 5.57
N LYS A 828 -17.89 -4.51 4.53
CA LYS A 828 -18.03 -5.43 3.38
C LYS A 828 -18.00 -6.94 3.70
N HIS A 829 -17.74 -7.31 4.96
CA HIS A 829 -17.57 -8.69 5.38
C HIS A 829 -18.91 -9.29 5.80
N MET A 830 -19.62 -9.87 4.85
CA MET A 830 -20.91 -10.54 5.08
C MET A 830 -20.72 -12.04 5.32
N VAL A 831 -21.65 -12.66 6.05
CA VAL A 831 -21.59 -14.10 6.38
C VAL A 831 -21.82 -14.98 5.14
N ASP A 832 -22.76 -14.62 4.27
CA ASP A 832 -23.04 -15.33 3.01
C ASP A 832 -21.83 -15.39 2.09
N ASP A 833 -20.94 -14.40 2.19
CA ASP A 833 -19.73 -14.31 1.39
C ASP A 833 -18.56 -15.13 2.01
N LYS A 834 -18.77 -15.74 3.17
CA LYS A 834 -17.75 -16.52 3.90
C LYS A 834 -18.14 -17.95 4.19
N ILE A 835 -19.43 -18.25 4.38
CA ILE A 835 -19.90 -19.59 4.68
C ILE A 835 -19.47 -20.56 3.57
N HIS A 836 -18.82 -21.66 3.95
CA HIS A 836 -18.28 -22.63 3.01
C HIS A 836 -18.31 -24.02 3.62
N SER A 837 -18.78 -24.98 2.84
CA SER A 837 -18.82 -26.39 3.22
C SER A 837 -18.57 -27.25 2.00
N ARG A 838 -17.90 -28.38 2.21
CA ARG A 838 -17.62 -29.36 1.15
C ARG A 838 -17.70 -30.77 1.72
N ALA A 839 -18.49 -31.63 1.08
CA ALA A 839 -18.48 -33.07 1.32
C ALA A 839 -17.54 -33.78 0.33
N ARG A 840 -17.85 -33.70 -0.96
CA ARG A 840 -17.00 -34.12 -2.09
C ARG A 840 -17.02 -33.03 -3.15
N GLY A 841 -16.00 -32.98 -4.00
CA GLY A 841 -15.89 -31.90 -4.98
C GLY A 841 -14.73 -32.09 -5.93
N PRO A 842 -14.45 -31.08 -6.76
CA PRO A 842 -13.39 -31.14 -7.75
C PRO A 842 -12.03 -31.34 -7.08
N VAL A 843 -11.14 -32.00 -7.81
CA VAL A 843 -9.76 -32.29 -7.42
C VAL A 843 -8.79 -31.68 -8.41
N THR A 844 -7.61 -31.33 -7.94
CA THR A 844 -6.50 -30.89 -8.79
C THR A 844 -6.07 -32.04 -9.70
N LEU A 845 -5.73 -31.76 -10.96
CA LEU A 845 -5.31 -32.82 -11.87
C LEU A 845 -3.94 -33.42 -11.46
N LEU A 846 -3.02 -32.56 -11.02
CA LEU A 846 -1.65 -32.94 -10.68
C LEU A 846 -1.60 -33.82 -9.42
N THR A 847 -2.15 -33.35 -8.30
CA THR A 847 -2.05 -34.05 -7.01
C THR A 847 -3.29 -34.88 -6.67
N ARG A 848 -4.39 -34.76 -7.42
CA ARG A 848 -5.69 -35.41 -7.14
C ARG A 848 -6.26 -35.06 -5.76
N GLN A 849 -5.75 -34.01 -5.13
CA GLN A 849 -6.25 -33.51 -3.87
C GLN A 849 -7.42 -32.54 -4.10
N PRO A 850 -8.28 -32.32 -3.09
CA PRO A 850 -9.27 -31.26 -3.11
C PRO A 850 -8.70 -29.93 -3.64
N MET A 851 -9.42 -29.30 -4.57
CA MET A 851 -9.09 -27.95 -5.07
C MET A 851 -8.97 -26.93 -3.92
N GLU A 852 -8.23 -25.85 -4.14
CA GLU A 852 -8.19 -24.72 -3.21
C GLU A 852 -9.21 -23.64 -3.57
N GLY A 853 -9.77 -23.00 -2.54
CA GLY A 853 -10.58 -21.78 -2.66
C GLY A 853 -12.08 -22.02 -2.73
N ARG A 854 -12.83 -21.20 -1.98
CA ARG A 854 -14.30 -21.23 -1.88
C ARG A 854 -15.01 -21.14 -3.24
N ALA A 855 -14.57 -20.24 -4.11
CA ALA A 855 -15.19 -20.02 -5.41
C ALA A 855 -15.06 -21.19 -6.41
N ARG A 856 -14.33 -22.25 -6.05
CA ARG A 856 -14.11 -23.47 -6.86
C ARG A 856 -14.53 -24.73 -6.10
N ASP A 857 -15.39 -24.60 -5.10
CA ASP A 857 -15.75 -25.67 -4.16
C ASP A 857 -14.53 -26.39 -3.58
N GLY A 858 -13.53 -25.60 -3.20
CA GLY A 858 -12.28 -26.10 -2.65
C GLY A 858 -12.42 -26.71 -1.25
N GLY A 859 -11.47 -27.55 -0.85
CA GLY A 859 -11.39 -28.09 0.52
C GLY A 859 -10.86 -27.08 1.53
N LEU A 860 -11.07 -27.36 2.82
CA LEU A 860 -10.36 -26.69 3.91
C LEU A 860 -9.02 -27.40 4.15
N ARG A 861 -8.00 -26.64 4.49
CA ARG A 861 -6.66 -27.17 4.73
C ARG A 861 -6.60 -27.82 6.11
N PHE A 862 -6.27 -29.11 6.14
CA PHE A 862 -5.78 -29.79 7.35
C PHE A 862 -4.25 -29.74 7.31
N GLY A 863 -3.68 -28.81 8.07
CA GLY A 863 -2.26 -28.50 8.05
C GLY A 863 -1.44 -29.32 9.04
N GLU A 864 -0.19 -28.90 9.17
CA GLU A 864 0.76 -29.54 10.07
C GLU A 864 0.36 -29.38 11.55
N MET A 865 -0.09 -28.19 11.94
CA MET A 865 -0.51 -27.93 13.32
C MET A 865 -1.73 -28.75 13.69
N GLU A 866 -2.72 -28.85 12.80
CA GLU A 866 -3.91 -29.67 13.04
C GLU A 866 -3.56 -31.16 13.13
N ARG A 867 -2.62 -31.64 12.31
CA ARG A 867 -2.05 -32.99 12.43
C ARG A 867 -1.42 -33.18 13.82
N ASP A 868 -0.55 -32.26 14.26
CA ASP A 868 0.17 -32.41 15.52
C ASP A 868 -0.79 -32.39 16.73
N CYS A 869 -1.86 -31.59 16.68
CA CYS A 869 -2.93 -31.65 17.67
C CYS A 869 -3.57 -33.06 17.73
N MET A 870 -3.86 -33.69 16.59
CA MET A 870 -4.44 -35.04 16.58
C MET A 870 -3.47 -36.12 17.07
N ILE A 871 -2.16 -35.96 16.82
CA ILE A 871 -1.11 -36.80 17.45
C ILE A 871 -1.13 -36.62 18.97
N SER A 872 -1.22 -35.38 19.46
CA SER A 872 -1.23 -35.11 20.90
C SER A 872 -2.43 -35.72 21.63
N HIS A 873 -3.59 -35.78 20.97
CA HIS A 873 -4.77 -36.49 21.48
C HIS A 873 -4.70 -38.01 21.32
N GLY A 874 -3.70 -38.55 20.61
CA GLY A 874 -3.56 -39.99 20.36
C GLY A 874 -4.55 -40.57 19.37
N VAL A 875 -5.23 -39.74 18.55
CA VAL A 875 -6.32 -40.19 17.67
C VAL A 875 -5.81 -40.55 16.27
N ALA A 876 -5.00 -41.61 16.21
CA ALA A 876 -4.35 -42.07 14.98
C ALA A 876 -5.34 -42.46 13.86
N SER A 877 -6.51 -43.03 14.21
CA SER A 877 -7.53 -43.42 13.22
C SER A 877 -8.09 -42.22 12.47
N ILE A 878 -8.52 -41.17 13.19
CA ILE A 878 -9.06 -39.95 12.57
C ILE A 878 -7.97 -39.24 11.76
N MET A 879 -6.73 -39.22 12.24
CA MET A 879 -5.62 -38.68 11.46
C MET A 879 -5.45 -39.39 10.12
N LYS A 880 -5.45 -40.74 10.13
CA LYS A 880 -5.39 -41.54 8.91
C LYS A 880 -6.57 -41.23 8.00
N GLU A 881 -7.78 -41.18 8.53
CA GLU A 881 -8.99 -40.83 7.76
C GLU A 881 -8.84 -39.47 7.06
N ARG A 882 -8.39 -38.43 7.78
CA ARG A 882 -8.28 -37.06 7.25
C ARG A 882 -7.17 -36.91 6.22
N LEU A 883 -5.98 -37.46 6.47
CA LEU A 883 -4.83 -37.34 5.58
C LEU A 883 -4.88 -38.30 4.39
N PHE A 884 -5.62 -39.40 4.49
CA PHE A 884 -5.62 -40.45 3.47
C PHE A 884 -7.00 -40.67 2.83
N GLU A 885 -8.03 -41.02 3.61
CA GLU A 885 -9.32 -41.45 3.05
C GLU A 885 -10.16 -40.29 2.49
N CYS A 886 -10.21 -39.16 3.21
CA CYS A 886 -10.95 -37.97 2.81
C CYS A 886 -10.23 -37.11 1.75
N SER A 887 -8.94 -37.34 1.52
CA SER A 887 -8.09 -36.53 0.65
C SER A 887 -7.80 -37.22 -0.69
N ASP A 888 -6.85 -38.15 -0.71
CA ASP A 888 -6.24 -38.66 -1.95
C ASP A 888 -5.87 -40.14 -1.85
N ARG A 889 -6.81 -40.96 -1.36
CA ARG A 889 -6.67 -42.42 -1.32
C ARG A 889 -6.38 -43.00 -2.71
N PHE A 890 -5.21 -43.64 -2.86
CA PHE A 890 -4.80 -44.25 -4.12
C PHE A 890 -4.32 -45.69 -3.92
N ARG A 891 -4.53 -46.51 -4.97
CA ARG A 891 -4.15 -47.92 -5.02
C ARG A 891 -2.95 -48.09 -5.95
N VAL A 892 -1.91 -48.76 -5.48
CA VAL A 892 -0.67 -49.04 -6.22
C VAL A 892 -0.33 -50.52 -6.08
N HIS A 893 0.34 -51.09 -7.08
CA HIS A 893 0.88 -52.44 -7.03
C HIS A 893 2.41 -52.38 -6.97
N VAL A 894 3.01 -53.14 -6.07
CA VAL A 894 4.44 -53.10 -5.77
C VAL A 894 5.01 -54.51 -5.93
N CYS A 895 6.20 -54.61 -6.52
CA CYS A 895 6.91 -55.88 -6.62
C CYS A 895 7.59 -56.23 -5.29
N ASP A 896 7.30 -57.39 -4.72
CA ASP A 896 7.84 -57.78 -3.40
C ASP A 896 9.37 -58.00 -3.42
N ILE A 897 9.96 -58.17 -4.61
CA ILE A 897 11.41 -58.42 -4.78
C ILE A 897 12.21 -57.12 -4.80
N CYS A 898 11.80 -56.14 -5.62
CA CYS A 898 12.54 -54.89 -5.79
C CYS A 898 11.94 -53.68 -5.06
N GLY A 899 10.71 -53.80 -4.55
CA GLY A 899 9.98 -52.74 -3.88
C GLY A 899 9.58 -51.55 -4.78
N MET A 900 9.70 -51.71 -6.09
CA MET A 900 9.31 -50.70 -7.08
C MET A 900 7.86 -50.91 -7.50
N VAL A 901 7.22 -49.83 -7.94
CA VAL A 901 5.87 -49.86 -8.49
C VAL A 901 5.84 -50.75 -9.74
N ALA A 902 5.03 -51.80 -9.72
CA ALA A 902 4.86 -52.75 -10.80
C ALA A 902 3.78 -52.30 -11.80
N ILE A 903 3.84 -52.84 -13.02
CA ILE A 903 2.84 -52.61 -14.04
C ILE A 903 1.65 -53.52 -13.73
N ALA A 904 0.48 -52.92 -13.53
CA ALA A 904 -0.75 -53.63 -13.22
C ALA A 904 -1.81 -53.31 -14.28
N ASN A 905 -2.28 -54.33 -15.00
CA ASN A 905 -3.43 -54.22 -15.87
C ASN A 905 -4.61 -54.95 -15.23
N LEU A 906 -5.43 -54.18 -14.52
CA LEU A 906 -6.57 -54.68 -13.77
C LEU A 906 -7.64 -55.32 -14.66
N ASN A 907 -7.82 -54.83 -15.90
CA ASN A 907 -8.86 -55.34 -16.81
C ASN A 907 -8.54 -56.76 -17.29
N LYS A 908 -7.25 -57.10 -17.44
CA LYS A 908 -6.80 -58.43 -17.85
C LYS A 908 -6.36 -59.31 -16.67
N GLY A 909 -6.36 -58.76 -15.44
CA GLY A 909 -5.82 -59.42 -14.26
C GLY A 909 -4.32 -59.72 -14.33
N THR A 910 -3.56 -59.05 -15.21
CA THR A 910 -2.13 -59.33 -15.43
C THR A 910 -1.27 -58.31 -14.69
N PHE A 911 -0.30 -58.81 -13.93
CA PHE A 911 0.67 -58.00 -13.19
C PHE A 911 2.08 -58.39 -13.62
N GLU A 912 2.94 -57.41 -13.91
CA GLU A 912 4.34 -57.66 -14.26
C GLU A 912 5.27 -56.59 -13.69
N CYS A 913 6.43 -57.02 -13.21
CA CYS A 913 7.56 -56.16 -12.90
C CYS A 913 8.69 -56.44 -13.90
N ARG A 914 8.95 -55.50 -14.82
CA ARG A 914 9.95 -55.68 -15.89
C ARG A 914 11.37 -55.90 -15.39
N GLY A 915 11.80 -55.18 -14.34
CA GLY A 915 13.15 -55.30 -13.80
C GLY A 915 13.46 -56.68 -13.22
N CYS A 916 12.51 -57.28 -12.51
CA CYS A 916 12.67 -58.60 -11.87
C CYS A 916 12.09 -59.75 -12.70
N ARG A 917 11.42 -59.46 -13.83
CA ARG A 917 10.62 -60.43 -14.61
C ARG A 917 9.62 -61.23 -13.76
N ASN A 918 9.15 -60.62 -12.68
CA ASN A 918 8.24 -61.23 -11.72
C ASN A 918 6.79 -60.89 -12.08
N LYS A 919 5.92 -61.91 -12.05
CA LYS A 919 4.48 -61.77 -12.34
C LYS A 919 3.59 -62.25 -11.18
N THR A 920 4.15 -62.94 -10.20
CA THR A 920 3.38 -63.61 -9.14
C THR A 920 3.48 -62.88 -7.80
N ARG A 921 4.69 -62.46 -7.39
CA ARG A 921 4.92 -61.80 -6.09
C ARG A 921 4.73 -60.28 -6.19
N ILE A 922 3.48 -59.85 -6.31
CA ILE A 922 3.11 -58.43 -6.44
C ILE A 922 2.02 -58.11 -5.42
N SER A 923 2.36 -57.29 -4.43
CA SER A 923 1.45 -56.84 -3.38
C SER A 923 0.68 -55.59 -3.80
N GLN A 924 -0.58 -55.51 -3.36
CA GLN A 924 -1.39 -54.31 -3.50
C GLN A 924 -1.26 -53.43 -2.26
N VAL A 925 -0.87 -52.17 -2.43
CA VAL A 925 -0.69 -51.19 -1.37
C VAL A 925 -1.61 -49.99 -1.58
N PHE A 926 -2.16 -49.50 -0.47
CA PHE A 926 -2.97 -48.29 -0.41
C PHE A 926 -2.11 -47.17 0.19
N MET A 927 -1.90 -46.10 -0.58
CA MET A 927 -1.07 -44.96 -0.16
C MET A 927 -1.63 -43.66 -0.73
N PRO A 928 -1.35 -42.49 -0.11
CA PRO A 928 -1.75 -41.20 -0.67
C PRO A 928 -1.18 -41.01 -2.08
N TYR A 929 -1.99 -40.48 -3.00
CA TYR A 929 -1.53 -40.18 -4.36
C TYR A 929 -0.35 -39.20 -4.36
N ALA A 930 -0.35 -38.22 -3.45
CA ALA A 930 0.75 -37.27 -3.29
C ALA A 930 2.07 -37.99 -2.92
N CYS A 931 2.01 -39.05 -2.12
CA CYS A 931 3.18 -39.86 -1.78
C CYS A 931 3.67 -40.69 -2.98
N LYS A 932 2.75 -41.23 -3.79
CA LYS A 932 3.10 -41.89 -5.05
C LYS A 932 3.76 -40.92 -6.03
N LEU A 933 3.29 -39.67 -6.10
CA LEU A 933 3.92 -38.61 -6.91
C LEU A 933 5.33 -38.29 -6.39
N LEU A 934 5.52 -38.14 -5.08
CA LEU A 934 6.84 -37.95 -4.46
C LEU A 934 7.82 -39.06 -4.86
N PHE A 935 7.38 -40.32 -4.85
CA PHE A 935 8.23 -41.43 -5.28
C PHE A 935 8.61 -41.33 -6.76
N GLN A 936 7.71 -40.88 -7.63
CA GLN A 936 8.03 -40.65 -9.05
C GLN A 936 9.02 -39.51 -9.23
N GLU A 937 8.91 -38.42 -8.45
CA GLU A 937 9.87 -37.30 -8.47
C GLU A 937 11.26 -37.75 -7.97
N LEU A 938 11.32 -38.54 -6.90
CA LEU A 938 12.57 -39.14 -6.43
C LEU A 938 13.20 -40.03 -7.51
N MET A 939 12.40 -40.89 -8.17
CA MET A 939 12.86 -41.74 -9.27
C MET A 939 13.37 -40.91 -10.46
N ALA A 940 12.73 -39.79 -10.77
CA ALA A 940 13.19 -38.86 -11.81
C ALA A 940 14.56 -38.24 -11.45
N MET A 941 14.83 -38.03 -10.16
CA MET A 941 16.14 -37.62 -9.63
C MET A 941 17.12 -38.80 -9.45
N GLN A 942 16.80 -39.98 -9.99
CA GLN A 942 17.60 -41.22 -9.88
C GLN A 942 17.73 -41.76 -8.45
N ILE A 943 16.90 -41.30 -7.52
CA ILE A 943 16.76 -41.87 -6.19
C ILE A 943 15.68 -42.95 -6.27
N ALA A 944 16.00 -44.20 -5.91
CA ALA A 944 15.07 -45.32 -5.97
C ALA A 944 14.41 -45.60 -4.59
N PRO A 945 13.24 -45.02 -4.28
CA PRO A 945 12.50 -45.35 -3.05
C PRO A 945 11.85 -46.73 -3.19
N ARG A 946 12.33 -47.71 -2.42
CA ARG A 946 11.83 -49.09 -2.43
C ARG A 946 10.89 -49.33 -1.26
N MET A 947 9.66 -49.76 -1.54
CA MET A 947 8.67 -50.16 -0.55
C MET A 947 8.75 -51.67 -0.32
N MET A 948 8.96 -52.11 0.92
CA MET A 948 8.88 -53.53 1.28
C MET A 948 7.56 -53.78 1.99
N VAL A 949 6.86 -54.84 1.58
CA VAL A 949 5.52 -55.23 2.06
C VAL A 949 5.61 -56.61 2.69
#